data_AF-A0A382AQ23-F1
#
_entry.id   AF-A0A382AQ23-F1
#
_cell.length_a   1.000
_cell.length_b   1.000
_cell.length_c   1.000
_cell.angle_alpha   90.00
_cell.angle_beta   90.00
_cell.angle_gamma   90.00
#
_symmetry.space_group_name_H-M   'P 1'
#
loop_
_entity.id
_entity.type
_entity.pdbx_description
1 polymer ?
#
loop_
_entity_poly.entity_id
_entity_poly.type
_entity_poly.pdbx_seq_one_letter_code
_entity_poly.pdbx_strand_id
1 'polypeptide(L)'
;SFDAMGRLYVVEMIGYSEHQDANAGRIRLLEDTDHDGKFDRSTIFAQGLAWPTAVITYDGGVFVGVTPKILYLKDTNGDGKADINRTVFEGFGTGRSRLNVQAMFNSFRWGLDNRIHGATSSSGGKVKDGAGKTISLSGRNFSFNPRTMELRSEGSSAQHGMSFDDYGRQFICSNSSHIMALMYPSRYSGRNKHYAMPSQRVSVAVDGGSAPVFRLSPDEPWRIVRTRWRVAKAVRGPVEGGGRVSGYFTAATGITIYRGDALGEDFLGNAFIADTGSNLIHRKRLHYDGVQPVARRPKGEEKREFVASTDNWFRPVQFANAPDGCLYVADMYRETIEHPWSIPESIKKYLDLDSGNDRGRIWRIAPKGFKPPKRKLPGKVKTAQLVGLLDHANGWTRNCAARLIYERQDKGIVPALTKLAAESQSSLGRIHALWALHGLGALKKEHVLQALEGGKSEVRTQAMILAEHFADQAEVTKEVYAQVSHSDKHVLYQLALTASRLPESDSKKLALAMALGKAGGDRWIEAAVMNAFTDDLGNMWVAMHGAPTVSAAAKIEFLKLIGRRNRPEEVAKAVLVIARRPPNAGTIAWMNALGKAASRLPGLEKEALHWLTLPAREKSDAELISAMKLVVRQGYGVAAPALLDAARNRKSDAVRVAVVQSLAQFQQPQVGSDLLSLWPKASSRVRAEIMASLVTRPERVTALLKALETKVVAKADISASTLNTLRAQKDNGFRSRVTKLFGAPEKTKTRQQVINEYLP
;
A
#
# COMPACT_ATOMS: atom_id res chain seq x y z
N SER A 1 -5.40 -24.40 4.55
CA SER A 1 -6.66 -23.82 5.03
C SER A 1 -7.42 -24.87 5.80
N PHE A 2 -7.85 -24.57 7.02
CA PHE A 2 -8.59 -25.50 7.86
C PHE A 2 -10.08 -25.48 7.55
N ASP A 3 -10.72 -26.63 7.43
CA ASP A 3 -12.17 -26.74 7.28
C ASP A 3 -12.91 -26.83 8.61
N ALA A 4 -14.24 -26.83 8.57
CA ALA A 4 -15.08 -26.83 9.78
C ALA A 4 -14.92 -28.09 10.65
N MET A 5 -14.27 -29.14 10.14
CA MET A 5 -13.98 -30.40 10.83
C MET A 5 -12.54 -30.45 11.34
N GLY A 6 -11.78 -29.35 11.22
CA GLY A 6 -10.39 -29.27 11.66
C GLY A 6 -9.39 -29.92 10.70
N ARG A 7 -9.83 -30.40 9.53
CA ARG A 7 -8.96 -30.97 8.50
C ARG A 7 -8.23 -29.86 7.77
N LEU A 8 -7.00 -30.10 7.33
CA LEU A 8 -6.14 -29.10 6.71
C LEU A 8 -5.95 -29.37 5.22
N TYR A 9 -6.44 -28.46 4.38
CA TYR A 9 -6.13 -28.43 2.94
C TYR A 9 -4.81 -27.70 2.70
N VAL A 10 -3.84 -28.36 2.08
CA VAL A 10 -2.48 -27.86 1.80
C VAL A 10 -2.27 -27.75 0.29
N VAL A 11 -1.75 -26.61 -0.14
CA VAL A 11 -1.30 -26.41 -1.52
C VAL A 11 0.12 -26.96 -1.65
N GLU A 12 0.33 -27.83 -2.62
CA GLU A 12 1.66 -28.31 -2.99
C GLU A 12 2.00 -27.86 -4.40
N MET A 13 3.01 -27.00 -4.51
CA MET A 13 3.47 -26.39 -5.75
C MET A 13 4.73 -27.10 -6.26
N ILE A 14 4.65 -28.41 -6.52
CA ILE A 14 5.80 -29.28 -6.82
C ILE A 14 6.60 -28.75 -8.03
N GLY A 15 5.92 -28.29 -9.08
CA GLY A 15 6.55 -27.73 -10.29
C GLY A 15 7.21 -26.36 -10.11
N TYR A 16 7.30 -25.83 -8.89
CA TYR A 16 8.10 -24.63 -8.63
C TYR A 16 9.59 -24.93 -8.87
N SER A 17 10.37 -24.07 -9.56
CA SER A 17 10.02 -22.73 -10.07
C SER A 17 9.89 -22.63 -11.59
N GLU A 18 10.23 -23.67 -12.36
CA GLU A 18 10.30 -23.60 -13.84
C GLU A 18 9.36 -24.58 -14.56
N HIS A 19 8.74 -25.52 -13.84
CA HIS A 19 7.95 -26.62 -14.43
C HIS A 19 6.44 -26.36 -14.36
N GLN A 20 5.99 -25.25 -14.95
CA GLN A 20 4.56 -24.92 -14.97
C GLN A 20 3.75 -25.95 -15.77
N ASP A 21 4.22 -26.28 -16.98
CA ASP A 21 3.50 -27.10 -17.96
C ASP A 21 3.40 -28.58 -17.56
N ALA A 22 4.20 -29.01 -16.57
CA ALA A 22 4.13 -30.35 -16.00
C ALA A 22 2.84 -30.60 -15.20
N ASN A 23 2.09 -29.56 -14.83
CA ASN A 23 0.87 -29.66 -14.03
C ASN A 23 1.04 -30.48 -12.74
N ALA A 24 2.25 -30.49 -12.17
CA ALA A 24 2.61 -31.34 -11.03
C ALA A 24 2.00 -30.89 -9.69
N GLY A 25 1.29 -29.75 -9.66
CA GLY A 25 0.69 -29.22 -8.45
C GLY A 25 -0.51 -30.04 -7.97
N ARG A 26 -0.73 -30.03 -6.66
CA ARG A 26 -1.82 -30.76 -6.01
C ARG A 26 -2.35 -30.06 -4.75
N ILE A 27 -3.54 -30.47 -4.33
CA ILE A 27 -4.13 -30.15 -3.03
C ILE A 27 -4.14 -31.43 -2.21
N ARG A 28 -3.52 -31.38 -1.03
CA ARG A 28 -3.51 -32.47 -0.06
C ARG A 28 -4.46 -32.15 1.09
N LEU A 29 -5.24 -33.14 1.53
CA LEU A 29 -6.06 -33.09 2.72
C LEU A 29 -5.34 -33.85 3.85
N LEU A 30 -5.09 -33.17 4.96
CA LEU A 30 -4.49 -33.73 6.15
C LEU A 30 -5.53 -33.82 7.28
N GLU A 31 -5.56 -34.94 7.98
CA GLU A 31 -6.51 -35.20 9.06
C GLU A 31 -5.77 -35.71 10.28
N ASP A 32 -6.19 -35.20 11.43
CA ASP A 32 -5.75 -35.58 12.76
C ASP A 32 -6.94 -36.29 13.39
N THR A 33 -6.93 -37.62 13.33
CA THR A 33 -8.07 -38.48 13.64
C THR A 33 -8.20 -38.77 15.12
N ASP A 34 -7.11 -38.65 15.89
CA ASP A 34 -7.09 -38.82 17.34
C ASP A 34 -7.08 -37.49 18.13
N HIS A 35 -6.94 -36.36 17.43
CA HIS A 35 -6.97 -35.00 17.95
C HIS A 35 -5.77 -34.66 18.87
N ASP A 36 -4.61 -35.30 18.67
CA ASP A 36 -3.34 -34.95 19.35
C ASP A 36 -2.60 -33.75 18.68
N GLY A 37 -3.11 -33.31 17.53
CA GLY A 37 -2.61 -32.25 16.67
C GLY A 37 -1.34 -32.60 15.89
N LYS A 38 -1.14 -33.89 15.64
CA LYS A 38 -0.32 -34.43 14.56
C LYS A 38 -1.28 -35.02 13.52
N PHE A 39 -1.01 -34.75 12.25
CA PHE A 39 -1.81 -35.35 11.18
C PHE A 39 -1.35 -36.78 10.93
N ASP A 40 -2.23 -37.76 11.14
CA ASP A 40 -1.99 -39.19 10.92
C ASP A 40 -2.54 -39.71 9.57
N ARG A 41 -3.45 -38.96 8.93
CA ARG A 41 -4.01 -39.32 7.62
C ARG A 41 -3.71 -38.25 6.57
N SER A 42 -3.39 -38.72 5.36
CA SER A 42 -3.03 -37.88 4.22
C SER A 42 -3.66 -38.38 2.92
N THR A 43 -4.46 -37.54 2.28
CA THR A 43 -5.16 -37.86 1.03
C THR A 43 -4.86 -36.82 -0.05
N ILE A 44 -4.61 -37.25 -1.28
CA ILE A 44 -4.54 -36.32 -2.42
C ILE A 44 -5.99 -35.98 -2.80
N PHE A 45 -6.41 -34.76 -2.47
CA PHE A 45 -7.77 -34.28 -2.71
C PHE A 45 -7.96 -33.88 -4.18
N ALA A 46 -6.96 -33.24 -4.79
CA ALA A 46 -6.94 -32.89 -6.20
C ALA A 46 -5.50 -32.83 -6.72
N GLN A 47 -5.28 -33.13 -8.00
CA GLN A 47 -3.96 -33.13 -8.64
C GLN A 47 -4.06 -32.65 -10.09
N GLY A 48 -2.92 -32.49 -10.77
CA GLY A 48 -2.90 -32.01 -12.15
C GLY A 48 -3.03 -30.49 -12.26
N LEU A 49 -2.56 -29.75 -11.26
CA LEU A 49 -2.71 -28.28 -11.18
C LEU A 49 -1.43 -27.56 -11.64
N ALA A 50 -1.59 -26.58 -12.54
CA ALA A 50 -0.52 -25.69 -12.96
C ALA A 50 -0.22 -24.64 -11.88
N TRP A 51 0.82 -24.83 -11.06
CA TRP A 51 1.25 -23.83 -10.07
C TRP A 51 0.11 -23.33 -9.15
N PRO A 52 -0.49 -24.19 -8.31
CA PRO A 52 -1.47 -23.73 -7.34
C PRO A 52 -0.80 -22.84 -6.27
N THR A 53 -1.46 -21.73 -5.87
CA THR A 53 -0.88 -20.70 -4.98
C THR A 53 -1.77 -20.30 -3.81
N ALA A 54 -3.05 -20.68 -3.81
CA ALA A 54 -3.98 -20.34 -2.74
C ALA A 54 -5.07 -21.40 -2.59
N VAL A 55 -5.56 -21.60 -1.36
CA VAL A 55 -6.69 -22.48 -1.07
C VAL A 55 -7.53 -21.89 0.07
N ILE A 56 -8.86 -21.94 -0.05
CA ILE A 56 -9.79 -21.55 1.02
C ILE A 56 -11.07 -22.36 0.97
N THR A 57 -11.60 -22.74 2.14
CA THR A 57 -12.78 -23.58 2.27
C THR A 57 -14.07 -22.79 2.10
N TYR A 58 -15.02 -23.36 1.39
CA TYR A 58 -16.38 -22.83 1.21
C TYR A 58 -17.35 -23.95 0.83
N ASP A 59 -18.53 -23.99 1.46
CA ASP A 59 -19.64 -24.89 1.10
C ASP A 59 -19.24 -26.38 0.93
N GLY A 60 -18.45 -26.89 1.87
CA GLY A 60 -17.95 -28.27 1.84
C GLY A 60 -16.85 -28.55 0.80
N GLY A 61 -16.54 -27.60 -0.08
CA GLY A 61 -15.42 -27.65 -1.01
C GLY A 61 -14.33 -26.61 -0.70
N VAL A 62 -13.50 -26.34 -1.71
CA VAL A 62 -12.44 -25.34 -1.67
C VAL A 62 -12.37 -24.53 -2.96
N PHE A 63 -12.11 -23.23 -2.83
CA PHE A 63 -11.58 -22.44 -3.94
C PHE A 63 -10.07 -22.60 -3.99
N VAL A 64 -9.54 -22.86 -5.18
CA VAL A 64 -8.10 -23.04 -5.43
C VAL A 64 -7.62 -22.03 -6.45
N GLY A 65 -6.54 -21.33 -6.12
CA GLY A 65 -5.90 -20.39 -7.00
C GLY A 65 -4.88 -21.06 -7.90
N VAL A 66 -5.06 -21.00 -9.23
CA VAL A 66 -4.25 -21.68 -10.25
C VAL A 66 -4.10 -20.74 -11.46
N THR A 67 -3.24 -19.71 -11.37
CA THR A 67 -3.17 -18.62 -12.39
C THR A 67 -3.05 -19.19 -13.81
N PRO A 68 -3.92 -18.80 -14.78
CA PRO A 68 -4.79 -17.61 -14.80
C PRO A 68 -6.21 -17.81 -14.25
N LYS A 69 -6.49 -18.91 -13.54
CA LYS A 69 -7.83 -19.33 -13.10
C LYS A 69 -7.98 -19.39 -11.58
N ILE A 70 -9.23 -19.27 -11.12
CA ILE A 70 -9.66 -19.76 -9.81
C ILE A 70 -10.62 -20.93 -10.05
N LEU A 71 -10.36 -22.06 -9.42
CA LEU A 71 -11.18 -23.26 -9.48
C LEU A 71 -12.02 -23.40 -8.21
N TYR A 72 -13.18 -24.06 -8.32
CA TYR A 72 -13.93 -24.61 -7.19
C TYR A 72 -13.89 -26.12 -7.27
N LEU A 73 -13.37 -26.75 -6.22
CA LEU A 73 -13.20 -28.19 -6.09
C LEU A 73 -14.02 -28.70 -4.91
N LYS A 74 -14.77 -29.79 -5.06
CA LYS A 74 -15.58 -30.36 -3.97
C LYS A 74 -15.66 -31.88 -4.11
N ASP A 75 -15.66 -32.54 -2.96
CA ASP A 75 -15.97 -33.96 -2.79
C ASP A 75 -17.46 -34.08 -2.40
N THR A 76 -18.25 -34.79 -3.19
CA THR A 76 -19.68 -35.01 -2.99
C THR A 76 -20.02 -36.43 -2.53
N ASN A 77 -19.08 -37.37 -2.61
CA ASN A 77 -19.30 -38.79 -2.29
C ASN A 77 -18.59 -39.23 -0.99
N GLY A 78 -17.71 -38.40 -0.42
CA GLY A 78 -17.02 -38.61 0.84
C GLY A 78 -15.75 -39.46 0.75
N ASP A 79 -15.23 -39.72 -0.45
CA ASP A 79 -14.01 -40.53 -0.64
C ASP A 79 -12.70 -39.74 -0.37
N GLY A 80 -12.81 -38.44 -0.09
CA GLY A 80 -11.69 -37.54 0.15
C GLY A 80 -11.04 -36.98 -1.12
N LYS A 81 -11.66 -37.15 -2.29
CA LYS A 81 -11.21 -36.64 -3.59
C LYS A 81 -12.27 -35.75 -4.22
N ALA A 82 -11.82 -34.70 -4.91
CA ALA A 82 -12.74 -33.80 -5.60
C ALA A 82 -13.30 -34.44 -6.88
N ASP A 83 -14.60 -34.68 -6.93
CA ASP A 83 -15.36 -35.05 -8.12
C ASP A 83 -15.90 -33.83 -8.87
N ILE A 84 -16.10 -32.70 -8.17
CA ILE A 84 -16.41 -31.41 -8.79
C ILE A 84 -15.11 -30.67 -9.08
N ASN A 85 -14.93 -30.21 -10.32
CA ASN A 85 -13.89 -29.27 -10.73
C ASN A 85 -14.46 -28.23 -11.71
N ARG A 86 -14.68 -27.00 -11.22
CA ARG A 86 -15.27 -25.91 -12.00
C ARG A 86 -14.37 -24.68 -12.03
N THR A 87 -14.13 -24.11 -13.21
CA THR A 87 -13.52 -22.77 -13.32
C THR A 87 -14.52 -21.71 -12.90
N VAL A 88 -14.15 -20.89 -11.91
CA VAL A 88 -14.98 -19.83 -11.32
C VAL A 88 -14.62 -18.47 -11.90
N PHE A 89 -13.32 -18.20 -12.01
CA PHE A 89 -12.79 -16.98 -12.59
C PHE A 89 -11.63 -17.31 -13.51
N GLU A 90 -11.46 -16.52 -14.57
CA GLU A 90 -10.35 -16.64 -15.51
C GLU A 90 -9.93 -15.25 -15.99
N GLY A 91 -8.64 -15.11 -16.35
CA GLY A 91 -8.06 -13.89 -16.92
C GLY A 91 -7.07 -13.17 -16.01
N PHE A 92 -6.66 -13.80 -14.89
CA PHE A 92 -5.54 -13.31 -14.08
C PHE A 92 -4.25 -13.35 -14.90
N GLY A 93 -3.42 -12.31 -14.79
CA GLY A 93 -2.18 -12.20 -15.57
C GLY A 93 -2.34 -11.87 -17.06
N THR A 94 -3.57 -11.69 -17.57
CA THR A 94 -3.82 -11.30 -18.98
C THR A 94 -2.99 -10.07 -19.38
N GLY A 95 -2.32 -10.14 -20.54
CA GLY A 95 -1.44 -9.10 -21.06
C GLY A 95 0.03 -9.21 -20.63
N ARG A 96 0.39 -10.25 -19.87
CA ARG A 96 1.79 -10.60 -19.58
C ARG A 96 2.30 -11.59 -20.62
N SER A 97 3.49 -11.34 -21.16
CA SER A 97 4.17 -12.28 -22.07
C SER A 97 4.71 -13.53 -21.36
N ARG A 98 5.01 -13.41 -20.06
CA ARG A 98 5.45 -14.52 -19.21
C ARG A 98 4.96 -14.29 -17.78
N LEU A 99 4.45 -15.34 -17.14
CA LEU A 99 4.10 -15.30 -15.72
C LEU A 99 5.38 -15.37 -14.87
N ASN A 100 5.46 -14.50 -13.88
CA ASN A 100 6.49 -14.57 -12.84
C ASN A 100 5.89 -15.33 -11.64
N VAL A 101 6.49 -16.47 -11.30
CA VAL A 101 6.01 -17.36 -10.23
C VAL A 101 5.98 -16.66 -8.86
N GLN A 102 6.85 -15.69 -8.62
CA GLN A 102 6.87 -14.87 -7.39
C GLN A 102 5.85 -13.72 -7.38
N ALA A 103 5.13 -13.51 -8.48
CA ALA A 103 4.18 -12.43 -8.64
C ALA A 103 2.80 -12.90 -9.10
N MET A 104 2.48 -14.17 -8.87
CA MET A 104 1.15 -14.74 -9.08
C MET A 104 0.18 -14.29 -7.99
N PHE A 105 -1.12 -14.41 -8.27
CA PHE A 105 -2.11 -14.14 -7.24
C PHE A 105 -2.03 -15.20 -6.12
N ASN A 106 -2.40 -14.83 -4.89
CA ASN A 106 -2.23 -15.67 -3.70
C ASN A 106 -3.14 -15.21 -2.53
N SER A 107 -2.96 -15.85 -1.37
CA SER A 107 -3.48 -15.41 -0.05
C SER A 107 -5.00 -15.21 0.05
N PHE A 108 -5.79 -16.26 -0.22
CA PHE A 108 -7.22 -16.20 0.07
C PHE A 108 -7.51 -16.02 1.58
N ARG A 109 -8.37 -15.05 1.90
CA ARG A 109 -8.81 -14.72 3.26
C ARG A 109 -10.29 -14.33 3.29
N TRP A 110 -11.05 -14.87 4.24
CA TRP A 110 -12.38 -14.37 4.56
C TRP A 110 -12.29 -13.01 5.26
N GLY A 111 -13.07 -12.03 4.79
CA GLY A 111 -13.30 -10.76 5.45
C GLY A 111 -14.56 -10.80 6.32
N LEU A 112 -14.69 -9.85 7.25
CA LEU A 112 -15.94 -9.63 8.00
C LEU A 112 -17.13 -9.31 7.07
N ASP A 113 -16.85 -8.79 5.87
CA ASP A 113 -17.83 -8.46 4.84
C ASP A 113 -18.41 -9.70 4.11
N ASN A 114 -18.18 -10.91 4.61
CA ASN A 114 -18.60 -12.18 4.02
C ASN A 114 -18.06 -12.41 2.59
N ARG A 115 -16.94 -11.76 2.24
CA ARG A 115 -16.24 -11.91 0.96
C ARG A 115 -14.92 -12.63 1.14
N ILE A 116 -14.46 -13.29 0.07
CA ILE A 116 -13.12 -13.88 -0.01
C ILE A 116 -12.21 -12.88 -0.70
N HIS A 117 -11.17 -12.43 -0.01
CA HIS A 117 -10.16 -11.49 -0.50
C HIS A 117 -8.92 -12.24 -0.98
N GLY A 118 -8.25 -11.71 -2.00
CA GLY A 118 -7.03 -12.28 -2.57
C GLY A 118 -6.05 -11.21 -3.05
N ALA A 119 -4.76 -11.55 -3.02
CA ALA A 119 -3.69 -10.69 -3.50
C ALA A 119 -3.33 -11.02 -4.95
N THR A 120 -3.01 -10.04 -5.78
CA THR A 120 -2.62 -10.28 -7.20
C THR A 120 -1.16 -10.02 -7.51
N SER A 121 -0.40 -9.43 -6.59
CA SER A 121 0.94 -8.92 -6.85
C SER A 121 0.99 -8.04 -8.10
N SER A 122 1.70 -8.45 -9.15
CA SER A 122 1.76 -7.76 -10.43
C SER A 122 0.92 -8.44 -11.53
N SER A 123 0.23 -9.55 -11.21
CA SER A 123 -0.48 -10.43 -12.15
C SER A 123 -2.00 -10.32 -12.06
N GLY A 124 -2.54 -9.12 -11.83
CA GLY A 124 -4.00 -8.93 -11.70
C GLY A 124 -4.78 -9.26 -12.97
N GLY A 125 -4.39 -8.74 -14.14
CA GLY A 125 -5.06 -9.02 -15.41
C GLY A 125 -6.47 -8.41 -15.54
N LYS A 126 -7.28 -8.98 -16.44
CA LYS A 126 -8.68 -8.61 -16.71
C LYS A 126 -9.53 -9.86 -16.49
N VAL A 127 -10.42 -9.82 -15.51
CA VAL A 127 -11.18 -10.99 -15.05
C VAL A 127 -12.67 -10.72 -15.26
N LYS A 128 -13.41 -11.72 -15.77
CA LYS A 128 -14.88 -11.66 -15.85
C LYS A 128 -15.48 -12.13 -14.53
N ASP A 129 -16.44 -11.40 -13.99
CA ASP A 129 -17.19 -11.82 -12.81
C ASP A 129 -18.33 -12.80 -13.15
N GLY A 130 -19.09 -13.25 -12.14
CA GLY A 130 -20.22 -14.16 -12.33
C GLY A 130 -21.35 -13.63 -13.21
N ALA A 131 -21.46 -12.31 -13.40
CA ALA A 131 -22.42 -11.66 -14.28
C ALA A 131 -21.83 -11.36 -15.68
N GLY A 132 -20.59 -11.78 -15.95
CA GLY A 132 -19.88 -11.55 -17.22
C GLY A 132 -19.22 -10.17 -17.33
N LYS A 133 -19.28 -9.32 -16.29
CA LYS A 133 -18.65 -8.00 -16.29
C LYS A 133 -17.14 -8.14 -16.18
N THR A 134 -16.41 -7.48 -17.08
CA THR A 134 -14.94 -7.47 -17.05
C THR A 134 -14.42 -6.45 -16.04
N ILE A 135 -13.56 -6.88 -15.13
CA ILE A 135 -12.92 -6.07 -14.09
C ILE A 135 -11.41 -6.09 -14.29
N SER A 136 -10.80 -4.91 -14.33
CA SER A 136 -9.34 -4.77 -14.34
C SER A 136 -8.79 -4.86 -12.92
N LEU A 137 -7.83 -5.76 -12.71
CA LEU A 137 -7.12 -5.93 -11.45
C LEU A 137 -5.65 -5.48 -11.54
N SER A 138 -5.28 -4.75 -12.59
CA SER A 138 -3.90 -4.27 -12.78
C SER A 138 -3.45 -3.39 -11.59
N GLY A 139 -2.44 -3.85 -10.86
CA GLY A 139 -1.92 -3.19 -9.66
C GLY A 139 -2.86 -3.23 -8.45
N ARG A 140 -3.85 -4.12 -8.45
CA ARG A 140 -4.95 -4.15 -7.47
C ARG A 140 -5.25 -5.58 -6.99
N ASN A 141 -5.46 -5.73 -5.68
CA ASN A 141 -6.03 -6.91 -5.06
C ASN A 141 -7.51 -7.07 -5.47
N PHE A 142 -8.15 -8.15 -5.03
CA PHE A 142 -9.56 -8.40 -5.32
C PHE A 142 -10.30 -9.01 -4.12
N SER A 143 -11.62 -8.94 -4.18
CA SER A 143 -12.50 -9.77 -3.35
C SER A 143 -13.70 -10.25 -4.16
N PHE A 144 -14.24 -11.41 -3.82
CA PHE A 144 -15.47 -11.91 -4.45
C PHE A 144 -16.46 -12.43 -3.42
N ASN A 145 -17.75 -12.30 -3.74
CA ASN A 145 -18.82 -12.93 -2.99
C ASN A 145 -18.91 -14.41 -3.40
N PRO A 146 -18.74 -15.37 -2.49
CA PRO A 146 -18.70 -16.79 -2.83
C PRO A 146 -20.08 -17.42 -3.09
N ARG A 147 -21.17 -16.69 -2.92
CA ARG A 147 -22.52 -17.11 -3.36
C ARG A 147 -22.84 -16.58 -4.76
N THR A 148 -22.58 -15.30 -5.02
CA THR A 148 -23.00 -14.63 -6.27
C THR A 148 -21.90 -14.54 -7.33
N MET A 149 -20.64 -14.82 -6.96
CA MET A 149 -19.46 -14.60 -7.80
C MET A 149 -19.26 -13.15 -8.26
N GLU A 150 -19.92 -12.19 -7.60
CA GLU A 150 -19.65 -10.77 -7.80
C GLU A 150 -18.21 -10.47 -7.40
N LEU A 151 -17.38 -10.04 -8.36
CA LEU A 151 -15.99 -9.69 -8.15
C LEU A 151 -15.85 -8.18 -7.91
N ARG A 152 -14.95 -7.78 -7.02
CA ARG A 152 -14.64 -6.39 -6.72
C ARG A 152 -13.14 -6.17 -6.80
N SER A 153 -12.74 -5.10 -7.48
CA SER A 153 -11.36 -4.62 -7.42
C SER A 153 -11.11 -3.94 -6.07
N GLU A 154 -10.11 -4.43 -5.35
CA GLU A 154 -9.68 -3.87 -4.07
C GLU A 154 -8.49 -2.94 -4.26
N GLY A 155 -8.00 -2.41 -3.16
CA GLY A 155 -6.96 -1.40 -3.17
C GLY A 155 -5.57 -1.97 -2.94
N SER A 156 -4.60 -1.36 -3.64
CA SER A 156 -3.19 -1.76 -3.66
C SER A 156 -2.95 -3.22 -4.07
N SER A 157 -1.69 -3.64 -4.14
CA SER A 157 -1.33 -5.05 -4.34
C SER A 157 -0.36 -5.54 -3.25
N ALA A 158 -0.54 -6.78 -2.80
CA ALA A 158 0.44 -7.49 -1.98
C ALA A 158 1.27 -8.43 -2.85
N GLN A 159 2.56 -8.63 -2.55
CA GLN A 159 3.38 -9.54 -3.33
C GLN A 159 3.06 -11.00 -2.97
N HIS A 160 3.26 -11.40 -1.71
CA HIS A 160 2.81 -12.69 -1.19
C HIS A 160 2.57 -12.62 0.32
N GLY A 161 1.30 -12.77 0.73
CA GLY A 161 0.88 -12.68 2.12
C GLY A 161 -0.19 -11.63 2.35
N MET A 162 -1.27 -12.04 3.02
CA MET A 162 -2.37 -11.18 3.46
C MET A 162 -2.96 -11.74 4.74
N SER A 163 -3.26 -10.84 5.69
CA SER A 163 -4.00 -11.16 6.90
C SER A 163 -4.95 -10.04 7.27
N PHE A 164 -6.07 -10.41 7.88
CA PHE A 164 -6.89 -9.49 8.65
C PHE A 164 -6.62 -9.71 10.13
N ASP A 165 -6.66 -8.65 10.92
CA ASP A 165 -6.82 -8.77 12.36
C ASP A 165 -8.28 -9.03 12.75
N ASP A 166 -8.58 -8.98 14.04
CA ASP A 166 -9.93 -9.20 14.57
C ASP A 166 -10.97 -8.14 14.20
N TYR A 167 -10.52 -6.96 13.78
CA TYR A 167 -11.37 -5.81 13.50
C TYR A 167 -11.46 -5.51 11.99
N GLY A 168 -10.96 -6.42 11.15
CA GLY A 168 -11.01 -6.29 9.70
C GLY A 168 -9.96 -5.35 9.11
N ARG A 169 -8.94 -4.93 9.87
CA ARG A 169 -7.80 -4.18 9.33
C ARG A 169 -6.88 -5.13 8.57
N GLN A 170 -6.44 -4.71 7.38
CA GLN A 170 -5.70 -5.57 6.46
C GLN A 170 -4.20 -5.28 6.51
N PHE A 171 -3.42 -6.36 6.64
CA PHE A 171 -1.95 -6.35 6.66
C PHE A 171 -1.42 -7.20 5.51
N ILE A 172 -0.39 -6.69 4.85
CA ILE A 172 0.26 -7.33 3.70
C ILE A 172 1.77 -7.17 3.77
N CYS A 173 2.51 -7.91 2.96
CA CYS A 173 3.96 -7.75 2.83
C CYS A 173 4.44 -7.84 1.37
N SER A 174 5.71 -7.50 1.20
CA SER A 174 6.51 -7.69 -0.01
C SER A 174 7.93 -8.04 0.39
N ASN A 175 8.74 -8.56 -0.53
CA ASN A 175 10.09 -9.05 -0.22
C ASN A 175 10.95 -8.02 0.56
N SER A 176 10.79 -6.73 0.22
CA SER A 176 11.55 -5.62 0.82
C SER A 176 10.76 -4.77 1.82
N SER A 177 9.52 -5.14 2.13
CA SER A 177 8.72 -4.48 3.17
C SER A 177 7.88 -5.56 3.87
N HIS A 178 8.43 -6.04 4.98
CA HIS A 178 7.94 -7.21 5.70
C HIS A 178 6.58 -6.99 6.37
N ILE A 179 6.17 -5.74 6.61
CA ILE A 179 4.83 -5.42 7.10
C ILE A 179 4.34 -4.05 6.62
N MET A 180 3.17 -4.07 5.99
CA MET A 180 2.43 -2.90 5.54
C MET A 180 0.96 -3.00 5.98
N ALA A 181 0.33 -1.86 6.26
CA ALA A 181 -1.09 -1.74 6.54
C ALA A 181 -1.83 -1.07 5.39
N LEU A 182 -3.08 -1.47 5.17
CA LEU A 182 -4.03 -0.83 4.26
C LEU A 182 -4.98 0.03 5.09
N MET A 183 -4.87 1.35 4.92
CA MET A 183 -5.46 2.30 5.86
C MET A 183 -6.96 2.52 5.66
N TYR A 184 -7.46 2.41 4.43
CA TYR A 184 -8.90 2.53 4.12
C TYR A 184 -9.28 1.56 3.00
N PRO A 185 -10.48 0.98 2.97
CA PRO A 185 -10.99 0.25 1.81
C PRO A 185 -11.16 1.11 0.54
N SER A 186 -11.03 0.52 -0.66
CA SER A 186 -11.13 1.27 -1.94
C SER A 186 -12.46 1.99 -2.15
N ARG A 187 -13.54 1.54 -1.51
CA ARG A 187 -14.86 2.20 -1.57
C ARG A 187 -14.87 3.63 -1.05
N TYR A 188 -13.88 4.03 -0.23
CA TYR A 188 -13.75 5.40 0.27
C TYR A 188 -12.86 6.29 -0.59
N SER A 189 -12.11 5.73 -1.54
CA SER A 189 -11.26 6.53 -2.44
C SER A 189 -12.07 7.28 -3.49
N GLY A 190 -11.62 8.49 -3.84
CA GLY A 190 -12.19 9.29 -4.94
C GLY A 190 -13.56 9.89 -4.66
N ARG A 191 -13.97 10.03 -3.39
CA ARG A 191 -15.26 10.64 -3.01
C ARG A 191 -15.29 12.13 -3.23
N ASN A 192 -14.16 12.80 -2.98
CA ASN A 192 -13.95 14.18 -3.37
C ASN A 192 -13.06 14.24 -4.63
N LYS A 193 -13.63 14.63 -5.78
CA LYS A 193 -12.92 14.70 -7.07
C LYS A 193 -11.74 15.68 -7.11
N HIS A 194 -11.66 16.60 -6.15
CA HIS A 194 -10.57 17.59 -6.05
C HIS A 194 -9.52 17.25 -4.99
N TYR A 195 -9.73 16.15 -4.24
CA TYR A 195 -8.83 15.68 -3.21
C TYR A 195 -8.31 14.27 -3.52
N ALA A 196 -6.99 14.13 -3.56
CA ALA A 196 -6.35 12.83 -3.67
C ALA A 196 -5.99 12.35 -2.26
N MET A 197 -6.65 11.29 -1.81
CA MET A 197 -6.30 10.63 -0.55
C MET A 197 -4.83 10.19 -0.53
N PRO A 198 -4.15 10.19 0.63
CA PRO A 198 -2.83 9.61 0.77
C PRO A 198 -2.80 8.15 0.31
N SER A 199 -1.62 7.67 -0.09
CA SER A 199 -1.46 6.27 -0.53
C SER A 199 -2.04 5.31 0.51
N GLN A 200 -3.01 4.50 0.09
CA GLN A 200 -3.74 3.56 0.94
C GLN A 200 -2.83 2.56 1.66
N ARG A 201 -1.71 2.17 1.03
CA ARG A 201 -0.74 1.20 1.54
C ARG A 201 0.43 1.94 2.17
N VAL A 202 0.74 1.63 3.43
CA VAL A 202 1.86 2.21 4.16
C VAL A 202 2.71 1.16 4.85
N SER A 203 4.03 1.33 4.81
CA SER A 203 4.94 0.56 5.66
C SER A 203 4.75 1.00 7.10
N VAL A 204 4.67 0.03 8.01
CA VAL A 204 4.44 0.29 9.43
C VAL A 204 5.59 -0.17 10.32
N ALA A 205 6.60 -0.83 9.75
CA ALA A 205 7.83 -1.20 10.44
C ALA A 205 8.66 0.04 10.82
N VAL A 206 8.99 0.20 12.12
CA VAL A 206 9.84 1.31 12.60
C VAL A 206 11.28 1.25 12.10
N ASP A 207 11.76 0.04 11.80
CA ASP A 207 13.11 -0.27 11.34
C ASP A 207 13.22 -0.33 9.81
N GLY A 208 12.15 0.04 9.10
CA GLY A 208 12.14 0.16 7.65
C GLY A 208 12.17 -1.18 6.90
N GLY A 209 12.29 -1.09 5.58
CA GLY A 209 12.23 -2.26 4.69
C GLY A 209 13.42 -3.21 4.80
N SER A 210 14.61 -2.68 5.10
CA SER A 210 15.85 -3.43 5.29
C SER A 210 16.16 -3.70 6.77
N ALA A 211 15.11 -3.88 7.58
CA ALA A 211 15.25 -4.21 8.99
C ALA A 211 16.22 -5.40 9.18
N PRO A 212 17.07 -5.36 10.22
CA PRO A 212 18.01 -6.44 10.49
C PRO A 212 17.25 -7.71 10.88
N VAL A 213 17.71 -8.84 10.35
CA VAL A 213 17.23 -10.17 10.72
C VAL A 213 18.41 -11.02 11.20
N PHE A 214 18.13 -11.95 12.11
CA PHE A 214 19.14 -12.68 12.88
C PHE A 214 19.06 -14.17 12.56
N ARG A 215 19.51 -14.54 11.35
CA ARG A 215 19.58 -15.94 10.89
C ARG A 215 20.59 -16.75 11.72
N LEU A 216 20.34 -18.06 11.87
CA LEU A 216 21.30 -19.02 12.47
C LEU A 216 21.99 -19.90 11.43
N SER A 217 21.36 -20.13 10.27
CA SER A 217 21.94 -20.89 9.16
C SER A 217 23.11 -20.14 8.52
N PRO A 218 24.13 -20.86 8.00
CA PRO A 218 25.22 -20.24 7.26
C PRO A 218 24.71 -19.64 5.94
N ASP A 219 25.48 -18.69 5.40
CA ASP A 219 25.21 -18.15 4.07
C ASP A 219 25.40 -19.22 2.98
N GLU A 220 24.45 -19.29 2.06
CA GLU A 220 24.53 -20.20 0.92
C GLU A 220 25.75 -19.85 0.03
N PRO A 221 26.64 -20.81 -0.29
CA PRO A 221 27.87 -20.52 -1.03
C PRO A 221 27.65 -19.76 -2.35
N TRP A 222 26.60 -20.14 -3.08
CA TRP A 222 26.23 -19.49 -4.33
C TRP A 222 25.83 -18.01 -4.15
N ARG A 223 25.22 -17.65 -3.01
CA ARG A 223 24.88 -16.26 -2.68
C ARG A 223 26.13 -15.43 -2.38
N ILE A 224 27.11 -16.01 -1.70
CA ILE A 224 28.40 -15.34 -1.44
C ILE A 224 29.06 -14.98 -2.77
N VAL A 225 29.17 -15.94 -3.69
CA VAL A 225 29.75 -15.73 -5.02
C VAL A 225 28.95 -14.68 -5.81
N ARG A 226 27.62 -14.82 -5.87
CA ARG A 226 26.74 -13.87 -6.56
C ARG A 226 26.93 -12.44 -6.04
N THR A 227 26.93 -12.26 -4.73
CA THR A 227 27.05 -10.92 -4.10
C THR A 227 28.41 -10.31 -4.39
N ARG A 228 29.50 -11.07 -4.25
CA ARG A 228 30.86 -10.62 -4.61
C ARG A 228 30.93 -10.17 -6.07
N TRP A 229 30.37 -10.96 -6.99
CA TRP A 229 30.38 -10.62 -8.42
C TRP A 229 29.52 -9.40 -8.75
N ARG A 230 28.36 -9.22 -8.10
CA ARG A 230 27.54 -8.01 -8.29
C ARG A 230 28.22 -6.76 -7.75
N VAL A 231 28.86 -6.83 -6.58
CA VAL A 231 29.66 -5.73 -6.01
C VAL A 231 30.81 -5.35 -6.95
N ALA A 232 31.51 -6.35 -7.49
CA ALA A 232 32.57 -6.16 -8.47
C ALA A 232 32.06 -5.75 -9.87
N LYS A 233 30.74 -5.66 -10.08
CA LYS A 233 30.10 -5.42 -11.38
C LYS A 233 30.45 -6.44 -12.47
N ALA A 234 30.92 -7.63 -12.07
CA ALA A 234 31.23 -8.75 -12.97
C ALA A 234 29.96 -9.40 -13.54
N VAL A 235 28.83 -9.28 -12.84
CA VAL A 235 27.51 -9.71 -13.33
C VAL A 235 26.47 -8.62 -13.11
N ARG A 236 25.44 -8.59 -13.96
CA ARG A 236 24.31 -7.69 -13.82
C ARG A 236 23.46 -8.08 -12.60
N GLY A 237 23.02 -7.08 -11.83
CA GLY A 237 22.07 -7.26 -10.74
C GLY A 237 22.16 -6.16 -9.70
N PRO A 238 21.14 -6.00 -8.84
CA PRO A 238 21.19 -5.04 -7.76
C PRO A 238 22.20 -5.47 -6.68
N VAL A 239 22.93 -4.51 -6.13
CA VAL A 239 23.73 -4.70 -4.91
C VAL A 239 22.79 -4.51 -3.72
N GLU A 240 22.30 -5.63 -3.20
CA GLU A 240 21.32 -5.68 -2.10
C GLU A 240 22.04 -5.58 -0.74
N GLY A 241 21.33 -5.11 0.30
CA GLY A 241 21.84 -5.13 1.68
C GLY A 241 23.10 -4.31 1.96
N GLY A 242 23.49 -3.41 1.04
CA GLY A 242 24.76 -2.70 1.09
C GLY A 242 25.97 -3.58 0.75
N GLY A 243 25.77 -4.65 -0.03
CA GLY A 243 26.82 -5.61 -0.40
C GLY A 243 26.98 -6.77 0.59
N ARG A 244 26.13 -6.83 1.63
CA ARG A 244 26.06 -7.97 2.55
C ARG A 244 25.31 -9.14 1.92
N VAL A 245 25.77 -10.36 2.20
CA VAL A 245 25.14 -11.60 1.73
C VAL A 245 23.81 -11.86 2.44
N SER A 246 23.74 -11.55 3.73
CA SER A 246 22.56 -11.75 4.59
C SER A 246 22.47 -10.71 5.73
N GLY A 247 21.57 -10.92 6.68
CA GLY A 247 21.36 -10.05 7.86
C GLY A 247 20.33 -8.94 7.65
N TYR A 248 19.47 -9.08 6.64
CA TYR A 248 18.32 -8.21 6.35
C TYR A 248 17.25 -9.03 5.62
N PHE A 249 16.02 -8.51 5.54
CA PHE A 249 14.96 -9.17 4.77
C PHE A 249 15.33 -9.32 3.29
N THR A 250 15.36 -10.57 2.82
CA THR A 250 15.64 -10.89 1.41
C THR A 250 14.39 -11.38 0.68
N ALA A 251 13.50 -12.09 1.37
CA ALA A 251 12.28 -12.64 0.81
C ALA A 251 11.15 -12.69 1.87
N ALA A 252 10.83 -11.54 2.46
CA ALA A 252 9.70 -11.44 3.39
C ALA A 252 8.38 -11.87 2.72
N THR A 253 7.65 -12.77 3.37
CA THR A 253 6.50 -13.46 2.78
C THR A 253 5.52 -13.95 3.86
N GLY A 254 4.28 -14.25 3.47
CA GLY A 254 3.37 -15.04 4.29
C GLY A 254 2.90 -14.38 5.59
N ILE A 255 2.78 -13.05 5.65
CA ILE A 255 2.37 -12.34 6.87
C ILE A 255 1.02 -12.84 7.43
N THR A 256 0.96 -13.09 8.74
CA THR A 256 -0.25 -13.47 9.48
C THR A 256 -0.33 -12.76 10.82
N ILE A 257 -1.50 -12.18 11.14
CA ILE A 257 -1.81 -11.69 12.49
C ILE A 257 -2.31 -12.87 13.30
N TYR A 258 -1.67 -13.14 14.43
CA TYR A 258 -2.08 -14.22 15.32
C TYR A 258 -3.34 -13.86 16.09
N ARG A 259 -4.34 -14.73 15.99
CA ARG A 259 -5.69 -14.58 16.56
C ARG A 259 -6.13 -15.84 17.31
N GLY A 260 -5.20 -16.77 17.55
CA GLY A 260 -5.44 -17.98 18.31
C GLY A 260 -5.38 -17.72 19.82
N ASP A 261 -5.82 -18.70 20.60
CA ASP A 261 -5.93 -18.63 22.06
C ASP A 261 -5.01 -19.62 22.79
N ALA A 262 -3.98 -20.15 22.12
CA ALA A 262 -3.04 -21.10 22.70
C ALA A 262 -1.71 -20.47 23.16
N LEU A 263 -1.18 -19.46 22.45
CA LEU A 263 0.15 -18.90 22.73
C LEU A 263 0.18 -17.91 23.90
N GLY A 264 -0.99 -17.40 24.33
CA GLY A 264 -1.13 -16.40 25.39
C GLY A 264 -1.25 -14.96 24.88
N GLU A 265 -1.61 -14.05 25.79
CA GLU A 265 -1.96 -12.65 25.46
C GLU A 265 -0.79 -11.85 24.86
N ASP A 266 0.45 -12.15 25.26
CA ASP A 266 1.65 -11.52 24.71
C ASP A 266 1.85 -11.75 23.21
N PHE A 267 1.17 -12.77 22.65
CA PHE A 267 1.22 -13.12 21.24
C PHE A 267 0.00 -12.65 20.45
N LEU A 268 -1.14 -12.45 21.11
CA LEU A 268 -2.40 -12.07 20.48
C LEU A 268 -2.27 -10.72 19.75
N GLY A 269 -2.71 -10.67 18.50
CA GLY A 269 -2.62 -9.46 17.68
C GLY A 269 -1.23 -9.15 17.10
N ASN A 270 -0.21 -9.96 17.41
CA ASN A 270 1.11 -9.80 16.80
C ASN A 270 1.14 -10.28 15.35
N ALA A 271 2.01 -9.67 14.55
CA ALA A 271 2.31 -10.11 13.20
C ALA A 271 3.47 -11.09 13.21
N PHE A 272 3.29 -12.22 12.51
CA PHE A 272 4.31 -13.20 12.18
C PHE A 272 4.58 -13.14 10.69
N ILE A 273 5.85 -13.02 10.32
CA ILE A 273 6.30 -12.84 8.95
C ILE A 273 7.39 -13.86 8.68
N ALA A 274 7.24 -14.63 7.62
CA ALA A 274 8.29 -15.54 7.20
C ALA A 274 9.33 -14.79 6.36
N ASP A 275 10.60 -15.16 6.48
CA ASP A 275 11.62 -14.79 5.50
C ASP A 275 12.26 -16.08 4.98
N THR A 276 11.80 -16.54 3.82
CA THR A 276 12.28 -17.79 3.24
C THR A 276 13.76 -17.72 2.93
N GLY A 277 14.24 -16.56 2.48
CA GLY A 277 15.64 -16.38 2.10
C GLY A 277 16.57 -16.36 3.30
N SER A 278 16.06 -16.07 4.51
CA SER A 278 16.86 -16.02 5.74
C SER A 278 16.57 -17.16 6.72
N ASN A 279 15.75 -18.15 6.32
CA ASN A 279 15.40 -19.35 7.10
C ASN A 279 14.83 -19.04 8.50
N LEU A 280 13.91 -18.07 8.59
CA LEU A 280 13.41 -17.58 9.87
C LEU A 280 11.94 -17.13 9.83
N ILE A 281 11.35 -17.02 11.02
CA ILE A 281 10.06 -16.39 11.29
C ILE A 281 10.33 -15.18 12.18
N HIS A 282 9.99 -13.99 11.66
CA HIS A 282 10.09 -12.72 12.34
C HIS A 282 8.77 -12.36 13.04
N ARG A 283 8.85 -11.73 14.21
CA ARG A 283 7.68 -11.27 14.98
C ARG A 283 7.68 -9.76 15.18
N LYS A 284 6.51 -9.14 15.03
CA LYS A 284 6.26 -7.72 15.35
C LYS A 284 5.03 -7.56 16.24
N ARG A 285 5.12 -6.64 17.20
CA ARG A 285 3.96 -6.13 17.96
C ARG A 285 3.44 -4.86 17.32
N LEU A 286 2.12 -4.76 17.16
CA LEU A 286 1.44 -3.57 16.65
C LEU A 286 1.07 -2.63 17.79
N HIS A 287 1.36 -1.34 17.62
CA HIS A 287 1.03 -0.26 18.55
C HIS A 287 0.28 0.85 17.81
N TYR A 288 -0.59 1.59 18.51
CA TYR A 288 -1.42 2.63 17.93
C TYR A 288 -1.31 3.92 18.76
N ASP A 289 -0.46 4.86 18.32
CA ASP A 289 -0.40 6.23 18.85
C ASP A 289 -1.38 7.19 18.11
N GLY A 290 -2.00 6.65 17.06
CA GLY A 290 -2.94 7.29 16.15
C GLY A 290 -3.75 6.23 15.41
N VAL A 291 -4.32 6.63 14.27
CA VAL A 291 -5.02 5.68 13.38
C VAL A 291 -4.04 4.70 12.73
N GLN A 292 -2.85 5.17 12.35
CA GLN A 292 -1.84 4.33 11.71
C GLN A 292 -1.16 3.42 12.74
N PRO A 293 -1.11 2.09 12.52
CA PRO A 293 -0.31 1.22 13.35
C PRO A 293 1.18 1.47 13.16
N VAL A 294 1.94 1.14 14.20
CA VAL A 294 3.39 1.10 14.23
C VAL A 294 3.82 -0.29 14.70
N ALA A 295 4.63 -0.96 13.88
CA ALA A 295 5.12 -2.31 14.13
C ALA A 295 6.55 -2.28 14.68
N ARG A 296 6.74 -2.85 15.87
CA ARG A 296 8.03 -2.90 16.59
C ARG A 296 8.42 -4.33 16.91
N ARG A 297 9.72 -4.61 16.99
CA ARG A 297 10.18 -5.88 17.56
C ARG A 297 9.76 -5.92 19.05
N PRO A 298 9.31 -7.09 19.55
CA PRO A 298 9.05 -7.27 20.97
C PRO A 298 10.32 -7.05 21.81
N LYS A 299 10.13 -6.63 23.06
CA LYS A 299 11.22 -6.54 24.05
C LYS A 299 11.84 -7.94 24.26
N GLY A 300 13.17 -8.02 24.27
CA GLY A 300 13.91 -9.28 24.38
C GLY A 300 14.06 -10.06 23.07
N GLU A 301 13.59 -9.52 21.94
CA GLU A 301 13.82 -10.08 20.59
C GLU A 301 14.64 -9.13 19.70
N GLU A 302 15.31 -8.13 20.27
CA GLU A 302 16.02 -7.09 19.51
C GLU A 302 17.20 -7.64 18.70
N LYS A 303 17.77 -8.77 19.11
CA LYS A 303 18.93 -9.43 18.48
C LYS A 303 18.71 -10.93 18.18
N ARG A 304 17.45 -11.37 18.10
CA ARG A 304 17.10 -12.76 17.77
C ARG A 304 15.76 -12.85 17.06
N GLU A 305 15.50 -13.94 16.37
CA GLU A 305 14.20 -14.20 15.73
C GLU A 305 13.27 -15.00 16.63
N PHE A 306 11.97 -14.97 16.29
CA PHE A 306 10.98 -15.81 16.97
C PHE A 306 11.23 -17.29 16.67
N VAL A 307 11.56 -17.62 15.41
CA VAL A 307 12.14 -18.91 15.01
C VAL A 307 13.27 -18.63 14.02
N ALA A 308 14.41 -19.27 14.20
CA ALA A 308 15.48 -19.29 13.21
C ALA A 308 16.04 -20.72 13.13
N SER A 309 16.30 -21.19 11.92
CA SER A 309 16.84 -22.53 11.67
C SER A 309 18.34 -22.48 11.43
N THR A 310 19.06 -23.53 11.84
CA THR A 310 20.43 -23.82 11.41
C THR A 310 20.47 -24.52 10.04
N ASP A 311 19.37 -25.17 9.65
CA ASP A 311 19.18 -25.78 8.32
C ASP A 311 18.83 -24.70 7.28
N ASN A 312 19.66 -24.58 6.24
CA ASN A 312 19.46 -23.64 5.14
C ASN A 312 18.32 -24.04 4.19
N TRP A 313 17.73 -25.22 4.34
CA TRP A 313 16.58 -25.67 3.55
C TRP A 313 15.24 -25.37 4.23
N PHE A 314 15.23 -24.91 5.48
CA PHE A 314 14.00 -24.43 6.13
C PHE A 314 13.50 -23.15 5.45
N ARG A 315 12.38 -23.21 4.72
CA ARG A 315 11.81 -22.12 3.92
C ARG A 315 10.35 -21.89 4.34
N PRO A 316 10.08 -21.23 5.50
CA PRO A 316 8.72 -20.91 5.91
C PRO A 316 8.07 -19.96 4.90
N VAL A 317 6.85 -20.25 4.45
CA VAL A 317 6.17 -19.47 3.38
C VAL A 317 4.83 -18.90 3.77
N GLN A 318 4.14 -19.47 4.75
CA GLN A 318 2.79 -19.07 5.14
C GLN A 318 2.42 -19.58 6.53
N PHE A 319 1.49 -18.89 7.20
CA PHE A 319 0.91 -19.35 8.47
C PHE A 319 -0.61 -19.56 8.43
N ALA A 320 -1.12 -20.26 9.43
CA ALA A 320 -2.55 -20.40 9.70
C ALA A 320 -2.85 -20.31 11.20
N ASN A 321 -3.87 -19.53 11.56
CA ASN A 321 -4.53 -19.65 12.86
C ASN A 321 -5.38 -20.93 12.84
N ALA A 322 -5.19 -21.81 13.83
CA ALA A 322 -5.70 -23.17 13.81
C ALA A 322 -6.84 -23.44 14.82
N PRO A 323 -7.59 -24.55 14.68
CA PRO A 323 -8.70 -24.92 15.57
C PRO A 323 -8.30 -25.09 17.05
N ASP A 324 -7.11 -25.63 17.28
CA ASP A 324 -6.51 -25.81 18.62
C ASP A 324 -5.99 -24.51 19.23
N GLY A 325 -6.06 -23.39 18.50
CA GLY A 325 -5.58 -22.08 18.91
C GLY A 325 -4.10 -21.84 18.61
N CYS A 326 -3.36 -22.81 18.08
CA CYS A 326 -1.93 -22.67 17.78
C CYS A 326 -1.68 -21.92 16.45
N LEU A 327 -0.42 -21.58 16.20
CA LEU A 327 0.04 -21.03 14.92
C LEU A 327 0.73 -22.15 14.12
N TYR A 328 0.20 -22.45 12.93
CA TYR A 328 0.77 -23.45 12.03
C TYR A 328 1.61 -22.77 10.96
N VAL A 329 2.72 -23.39 10.57
CA VAL A 329 3.66 -22.89 9.56
C VAL A 329 3.70 -23.88 8.39
N ALA A 330 3.53 -23.38 7.17
CA ALA A 330 3.88 -24.11 5.97
C ALA A 330 5.35 -23.81 5.63
N ASP A 331 6.17 -24.85 5.56
CA ASP A 331 7.57 -24.80 5.18
C ASP A 331 7.72 -25.53 3.84
N MET A 332 8.19 -24.80 2.82
CA MET A 332 8.33 -25.32 1.47
C MET A 332 9.47 -26.34 1.36
N TYR A 333 10.45 -26.27 2.27
CA TYR A 333 11.67 -27.09 2.32
C TYR A 333 12.43 -27.22 0.99
N ARG A 334 13.29 -26.25 0.67
CA ARG A 334 14.04 -26.21 -0.62
C ARG A 334 15.47 -25.73 -0.41
N GLU A 335 16.39 -26.35 -1.14
CA GLU A 335 17.79 -25.91 -1.19
C GLU A 335 17.90 -24.50 -1.76
N THR A 336 17.40 -24.32 -2.99
CA THR A 336 17.39 -23.04 -3.70
C THR A 336 15.97 -22.47 -3.72
N ILE A 337 15.78 -21.29 -3.13
CA ILE A 337 14.47 -20.61 -3.07
C ILE A 337 14.36 -19.41 -4.01
N GLU A 338 15.49 -18.93 -4.55
CA GLU A 338 15.47 -17.78 -5.43
C GLU A 338 14.86 -18.07 -6.78
N HIS A 339 14.16 -17.06 -7.32
CA HIS A 339 13.72 -17.12 -8.69
C HIS A 339 14.92 -17.36 -9.62
N PRO A 340 14.82 -18.30 -10.57
CA PRO A 340 15.90 -18.61 -11.50
C PRO A 340 16.44 -17.38 -12.25
N TRP A 341 15.55 -16.48 -12.71
CA TRP A 341 15.91 -15.19 -13.33
C TRP A 341 16.82 -14.27 -12.48
N SER A 342 16.91 -14.49 -11.16
CA SER A 342 17.73 -13.72 -10.24
C SER A 342 19.11 -14.35 -10.00
N ILE A 343 19.37 -15.53 -10.57
CA ILE A 343 20.62 -16.29 -10.45
C ILE A 343 21.35 -16.20 -11.81
N PRO A 344 22.61 -15.71 -11.85
CA PRO A 344 23.40 -15.73 -13.07
C PRO A 344 23.54 -17.15 -13.64
N GLU A 345 23.50 -17.30 -14.97
CA GLU A 345 23.54 -18.62 -15.64
C GLU A 345 24.81 -19.42 -15.27
N SER A 346 25.94 -18.72 -15.12
CA SER A 346 27.21 -19.32 -14.69
C SER A 346 27.19 -19.93 -13.29
N ILE A 347 26.26 -19.50 -12.42
CA ILE A 347 26.00 -20.09 -11.11
C ILE A 347 24.90 -21.16 -11.23
N LYS A 348 23.82 -20.85 -11.95
CA LYS A 348 22.63 -21.70 -12.09
C LYS A 348 22.98 -23.12 -12.56
N LYS A 349 23.94 -23.29 -13.47
CA LYS A 349 24.39 -24.60 -13.96
C LYS A 349 24.99 -25.54 -12.88
N TYR A 350 25.29 -25.02 -11.69
CA TYR A 350 25.81 -25.80 -10.55
C TYR A 350 24.76 -26.02 -9.46
N LEU A 351 23.51 -25.59 -9.68
CA LEU A 351 22.42 -25.72 -8.72
C LEU A 351 21.36 -26.68 -9.26
N ASP A 352 20.93 -27.62 -8.43
CA ASP A 352 19.67 -28.31 -8.64
C ASP A 352 18.55 -27.42 -8.09
N LEU A 353 17.75 -26.86 -9.00
CA LEU A 353 16.65 -26.00 -8.61
C LEU A 353 15.47 -26.78 -8.04
N ASP A 354 15.36 -28.08 -8.28
CA ASP A 354 14.24 -28.94 -7.86
C ASP A 354 14.49 -29.64 -6.52
N SER A 355 15.73 -29.59 -6.02
CA SER A 355 16.16 -30.13 -4.74
C SER A 355 15.23 -29.75 -3.57
N GLY A 356 14.58 -30.77 -3.00
CA GLY A 356 13.60 -30.67 -1.90
C GLY A 356 12.13 -30.58 -2.32
N ASN A 357 11.78 -30.68 -3.61
CA ASN A 357 10.39 -30.57 -4.10
C ASN A 357 9.39 -31.62 -3.56
N ASP A 358 9.88 -32.63 -2.83
CA ASP A 358 9.15 -33.73 -2.21
C ASP A 358 9.15 -33.70 -0.67
N ARG A 359 9.74 -32.66 -0.05
CA ARG A 359 10.06 -32.64 1.40
C ARG A 359 9.37 -31.55 2.21
N GLY A 360 8.32 -30.91 1.66
CA GLY A 360 7.57 -29.86 2.36
C GLY A 360 7.04 -30.30 3.74
N ARG A 361 6.94 -29.36 4.67
CA ARG A 361 6.62 -29.63 6.09
C ARG A 361 5.52 -28.71 6.60
N ILE A 362 4.73 -29.23 7.55
CA ILE A 362 3.79 -28.43 8.35
C ILE A 362 4.28 -28.46 9.80
N TRP A 363 4.58 -27.29 10.36
CA TRP A 363 4.98 -27.15 11.76
C TRP A 363 3.81 -26.60 12.58
N ARG A 364 3.66 -27.09 13.82
CA ARG A 364 2.75 -26.53 14.82
C ARG A 364 3.58 -25.81 15.89
N ILE A 365 3.34 -24.52 16.08
CA ILE A 365 3.94 -23.74 17.16
C ILE A 365 2.96 -23.70 18.32
N ALA A 366 3.35 -24.32 19.43
CA ALA A 366 2.55 -24.44 20.65
C ALA A 366 3.41 -24.20 21.90
N PRO A 367 2.81 -23.81 23.04
CA PRO A 367 3.53 -23.75 24.31
C PRO A 367 4.15 -25.10 24.69
N LYS A 368 5.24 -25.09 25.46
CA LYS A 368 5.85 -26.32 25.97
C LYS A 368 4.85 -27.07 26.85
N GLY A 369 4.67 -28.37 26.58
CA GLY A 369 3.70 -29.20 27.31
C GLY A 369 2.24 -28.92 26.95
N PHE A 370 1.97 -28.16 25.89
CA PHE A 370 0.61 -27.87 25.44
C PHE A 370 -0.16 -29.14 25.11
N LYS A 371 -1.35 -29.26 25.70
CA LYS A 371 -2.33 -30.30 25.39
C LYS A 371 -3.50 -29.63 24.66
N PRO A 372 -3.79 -30.00 23.41
CA PRO A 372 -4.91 -29.41 22.68
C PRO A 372 -6.23 -29.54 23.46
N PRO A 373 -6.99 -28.45 23.62
CA PRO A 373 -8.29 -28.53 24.27
C PRO A 373 -9.26 -29.35 23.43
N LYS A 374 -10.01 -30.26 24.06
CA LYS A 374 -11.09 -31.01 23.40
C LYS A 374 -12.26 -30.07 23.10
N ARG A 375 -12.27 -29.49 21.90
CA ARG A 375 -13.31 -28.54 21.45
C ARG A 375 -14.32 -29.22 20.54
N LYS A 376 -15.61 -28.85 20.67
CA LYS A 376 -16.60 -29.18 19.64
C LYS A 376 -16.32 -28.30 18.42
N LEU A 377 -15.91 -28.94 17.33
CA LEU A 377 -15.62 -28.27 16.07
C LEU A 377 -16.89 -27.62 15.48
N PRO A 378 -16.81 -26.42 14.88
CA PRO A 378 -17.97 -25.73 14.31
C PRO A 378 -18.76 -26.56 13.30
N GLY A 379 -18.11 -27.45 12.55
CA GLY A 379 -18.77 -28.35 11.60
C GLY A 379 -19.68 -29.39 12.25
N LYS A 380 -19.43 -29.72 13.52
CA LYS A 380 -20.18 -30.73 14.30
C LYS A 380 -21.36 -30.14 15.09
N VAL A 381 -21.58 -28.81 15.06
CA VAL A 381 -22.66 -28.15 15.82
C VAL A 381 -23.81 -27.68 14.93
N LYS A 382 -25.02 -27.66 15.51
CA LYS A 382 -26.23 -27.16 14.84
C LYS A 382 -26.15 -25.65 14.66
N THR A 383 -26.92 -25.11 13.71
CA THR A 383 -26.86 -23.68 13.36
C THR A 383 -27.16 -22.77 14.55
N ALA A 384 -28.14 -23.11 15.38
CA ALA A 384 -28.44 -22.38 16.62
C ALA A 384 -27.23 -22.27 17.57
N GLN A 385 -26.37 -23.29 17.63
CA GLN A 385 -25.18 -23.30 18.48
C GLN A 385 -24.01 -22.51 17.88
N LEU A 386 -24.01 -22.24 16.57
CA LEU A 386 -22.96 -21.43 15.92
C LEU A 386 -22.96 -19.98 16.43
N VAL A 387 -24.12 -19.45 16.85
CA VAL A 387 -24.24 -18.08 17.36
C VAL A 387 -23.31 -17.87 18.57
N GLY A 388 -23.29 -18.82 19.51
CA GLY A 388 -22.39 -18.75 20.67
C GLY A 388 -20.91 -18.81 20.30
N LEU A 389 -20.56 -19.46 19.18
CA LEU A 389 -19.17 -19.54 18.71
C LEU A 389 -18.65 -18.25 18.07
N LEU A 390 -19.54 -17.30 17.71
CA LEU A 390 -19.14 -15.96 17.28
C LEU A 390 -18.44 -15.16 18.40
N ASP A 391 -18.62 -15.60 19.64
CA ASP A 391 -18.02 -14.99 20.83
C ASP A 391 -16.79 -15.76 21.38
N HIS A 392 -16.36 -16.80 20.67
CA HIS A 392 -15.25 -17.64 21.11
C HIS A 392 -13.90 -16.88 21.10
N ALA A 393 -12.96 -17.16 22.00
CA ALA A 393 -11.65 -16.47 22.07
C ALA A 393 -10.72 -16.75 20.85
N ASN A 394 -10.65 -17.99 20.37
CA ASN A 394 -10.00 -18.33 19.10
C ASN A 394 -10.68 -17.69 17.87
N GLY A 395 -9.96 -16.84 17.14
CA GLY A 395 -10.43 -16.20 15.91
C GLY A 395 -10.70 -17.17 14.76
N TRP A 396 -10.05 -18.35 14.72
CA TRP A 396 -10.43 -19.38 13.74
C TRP A 396 -11.87 -19.86 13.98
N THR A 397 -12.23 -20.14 15.24
CA THR A 397 -13.57 -20.61 15.62
C THR A 397 -14.64 -19.58 15.26
N ARG A 398 -14.41 -18.30 15.59
CA ARG A 398 -15.33 -17.20 15.24
C ARG A 398 -15.52 -17.09 13.73
N ASN A 399 -14.43 -17.04 12.96
CA ASN A 399 -14.49 -16.92 11.51
C ASN A 399 -15.17 -18.14 10.86
N CYS A 400 -14.91 -19.35 11.37
CA CYS A 400 -15.55 -20.56 10.86
C CYS A 400 -17.05 -20.58 11.18
N ALA A 401 -17.46 -20.15 12.38
CA ALA A 401 -18.87 -20.03 12.74
C ALA A 401 -19.58 -18.99 11.88
N ALA A 402 -18.99 -17.81 11.67
CA ALA A 402 -19.53 -16.76 10.80
C ALA A 402 -19.69 -17.25 9.35
N ARG A 403 -18.66 -17.93 8.81
CA ARG A 403 -18.71 -18.56 7.48
C ARG A 403 -19.86 -19.58 7.38
N LEU A 404 -20.00 -20.47 8.35
CA LEU A 404 -21.06 -21.50 8.34
C LEU A 404 -22.46 -20.89 8.44
N ILE A 405 -22.65 -19.82 9.23
CA ILE A 405 -23.91 -19.07 9.27
C ILE A 405 -24.21 -18.48 7.89
N TYR A 406 -23.22 -17.87 7.24
CA TYR A 406 -23.36 -17.31 5.90
C TYR A 406 -23.61 -18.38 4.82
N GLU A 407 -23.03 -19.56 4.94
CA GLU A 407 -23.26 -20.68 4.02
C GLU A 407 -24.67 -21.24 4.17
N ARG A 408 -25.09 -21.51 5.42
CA ARG A 408 -26.36 -22.16 5.74
C ARG A 408 -27.59 -21.28 5.53
N GLN A 409 -27.46 -19.95 5.66
CA GLN A 409 -28.55 -18.98 5.46
C GLN A 409 -29.82 -19.24 6.29
N ASP A 410 -29.67 -19.92 7.44
CA ASP A 410 -30.78 -20.19 8.35
C ASP A 410 -31.20 -18.89 9.06
N LYS A 411 -32.39 -18.38 8.75
CA LYS A 411 -32.92 -17.16 9.37
C LYS A 411 -33.54 -17.41 10.75
N GLY A 412 -33.72 -18.67 11.17
CA GLY A 412 -34.25 -19.01 12.49
C GLY A 412 -33.38 -18.53 13.65
N ILE A 413 -32.09 -18.26 13.39
CA ILE A 413 -31.14 -17.77 14.40
C ILE A 413 -31.10 -16.24 14.53
N VAL A 414 -31.86 -15.49 13.73
CA VAL A 414 -31.88 -14.02 13.77
C VAL A 414 -32.16 -13.48 15.18
N PRO A 415 -33.14 -13.97 15.96
CA PRO A 415 -33.35 -13.50 17.33
C PRO A 415 -32.12 -13.67 18.23
N ALA A 416 -31.41 -14.79 18.10
CA ALA A 416 -30.20 -15.07 18.86
C ALA A 416 -29.03 -14.15 18.44
N LEU A 417 -28.90 -13.85 17.15
CA LEU A 417 -27.90 -12.90 16.65
C LEU A 417 -28.20 -11.47 17.10
N THR A 418 -29.47 -11.05 17.06
CA THR A 418 -29.91 -9.74 17.58
C THR A 418 -29.56 -9.62 19.06
N LYS A 419 -29.86 -10.64 19.87
CA LYS A 419 -29.49 -10.68 21.29
C LYS A 419 -27.97 -10.59 21.47
N LEU A 420 -27.18 -11.35 20.72
CA LEU A 420 -25.72 -11.33 20.83
C LEU A 420 -25.12 -9.97 20.44
N ALA A 421 -25.63 -9.33 19.39
CA ALA A 421 -25.20 -8.00 18.95
C ALA A 421 -25.48 -6.90 20.01
N ALA A 422 -26.58 -7.06 20.74
CA ALA A 422 -27.03 -6.14 21.79
C ALA A 422 -26.28 -6.35 23.12
N GLU A 423 -26.18 -7.59 23.59
CA GLU A 423 -25.92 -7.91 25.00
C GLU A 423 -24.54 -8.53 25.28
N SER A 424 -23.82 -9.01 24.25
CA SER A 424 -22.51 -9.64 24.48
C SER A 424 -21.52 -8.65 25.11
N GLN A 425 -20.76 -9.12 26.10
CA GLN A 425 -19.71 -8.34 26.74
C GLN A 425 -18.45 -8.20 25.87
N SER A 426 -18.35 -9.04 24.85
CA SER A 426 -17.24 -9.10 23.92
C SER A 426 -17.53 -8.25 22.68
N SER A 427 -16.65 -7.30 22.40
CA SER A 427 -16.71 -6.52 21.16
C SER A 427 -16.67 -7.42 19.93
N LEU A 428 -15.92 -8.52 19.98
CA LEU A 428 -15.80 -9.46 18.85
C LEU A 428 -17.10 -10.21 18.61
N GLY A 429 -17.76 -10.70 19.67
CA GLY A 429 -19.08 -11.32 19.58
C GLY A 429 -20.10 -10.38 18.94
N ARG A 430 -20.15 -9.12 19.41
CA ARG A 430 -21.05 -8.09 18.85
C ARG A 430 -20.75 -7.78 17.38
N ILE A 431 -19.48 -7.59 17.01
CA ILE A 431 -19.05 -7.32 15.63
C ILE A 431 -19.45 -8.47 14.71
N HIS A 432 -19.14 -9.72 15.10
CA HIS A 432 -19.48 -10.88 14.29
C HIS A 432 -21.01 -11.08 14.18
N ALA A 433 -21.78 -10.81 15.24
CA ALA A 433 -23.24 -10.87 15.18
C ALA A 433 -23.83 -9.86 14.18
N LEU A 434 -23.34 -8.61 14.18
CA LEU A 434 -23.76 -7.57 13.23
C LEU A 434 -23.47 -7.96 11.78
N TRP A 435 -22.27 -8.47 11.50
CA TRP A 435 -21.90 -8.93 10.16
C TRP A 435 -22.61 -10.22 9.73
N ALA A 436 -22.97 -11.10 10.68
CA ALA A 436 -23.80 -12.27 10.42
C ALA A 436 -25.24 -11.86 10.07
N LEU A 437 -25.84 -10.91 10.79
CA LEU A 437 -27.13 -10.32 10.46
C LEU A 437 -27.11 -9.70 9.05
N HIS A 438 -26.04 -8.98 8.70
CA HIS A 438 -25.84 -8.45 7.35
C HIS A 438 -25.76 -9.57 6.30
N GLY A 439 -24.97 -10.61 6.54
CA GLY A 439 -24.81 -11.75 5.65
C GLY A 439 -26.07 -12.60 5.44
N LEU A 440 -27.02 -12.55 6.37
CA LEU A 440 -28.35 -13.17 6.26
C LEU A 440 -29.41 -12.26 5.62
N GLY A 441 -29.06 -11.01 5.28
CA GLY A 441 -30.02 -9.99 4.85
C GLY A 441 -31.04 -9.63 5.92
N ALA A 442 -30.67 -9.78 7.20
CA ALA A 442 -31.51 -9.56 8.37
C ALA A 442 -31.03 -8.38 9.25
N LEU A 443 -30.00 -7.66 8.82
CA LEU A 443 -29.58 -6.43 9.47
C LEU A 443 -30.67 -5.37 9.33
N LYS A 444 -30.98 -4.70 10.44
CA LYS A 444 -31.95 -3.61 10.52
C LYS A 444 -31.27 -2.38 11.12
N LYS A 445 -31.88 -1.22 10.92
CA LYS A 445 -31.39 0.06 11.45
C LYS A 445 -31.24 0.05 12.97
N GLU A 446 -32.14 -0.63 13.69
CA GLU A 446 -32.13 -0.69 15.16
C GLU A 446 -30.87 -1.38 15.68
N HIS A 447 -30.40 -2.43 14.99
CA HIS A 447 -29.13 -3.10 15.34
C HIS A 447 -27.94 -2.15 15.21
N VAL A 448 -27.95 -1.29 14.17
CA VAL A 448 -26.89 -0.32 13.93
C VAL A 448 -26.94 0.80 14.96
N LEU A 449 -28.12 1.38 15.21
CA LEU A 449 -28.32 2.44 16.21
C LEU A 449 -27.86 1.98 17.60
N GLN A 450 -28.31 0.79 18.04
CA GLN A 450 -27.90 0.23 19.33
C GLN A 450 -26.38 0.00 19.43
N ALA A 451 -25.74 -0.41 18.34
CA ALA A 451 -24.29 -0.58 18.29
C ALA A 451 -23.53 0.75 18.26
N LEU A 452 -24.09 1.78 17.62
CA LEU A 452 -23.56 3.14 17.62
C LEU A 452 -23.72 3.81 18.97
N GLU A 453 -24.75 3.51 19.77
CA GLU A 453 -24.99 4.13 21.08
C GLU A 453 -24.26 3.39 22.21
N GLY A 454 -24.39 2.06 22.27
CA GLY A 454 -23.90 1.22 23.37
C GLY A 454 -22.61 0.45 23.06
N GLY A 455 -22.01 0.63 21.88
CA GLY A 455 -20.78 -0.05 21.48
C GLY A 455 -19.52 0.47 22.17
N LYS A 456 -18.46 -0.36 22.24
CA LYS A 456 -17.08 0.13 22.40
C LYS A 456 -16.56 0.67 21.06
N SER A 457 -15.42 1.37 21.05
CA SER A 457 -14.85 2.02 19.86
C SER A 457 -14.86 1.13 18.61
N GLU A 458 -14.35 -0.09 18.74
CA GLU A 458 -14.29 -1.09 17.66
C GLU A 458 -15.67 -1.56 17.18
N VAL A 459 -16.68 -1.65 18.06
CA VAL A 459 -18.06 -1.97 17.67
C VAL A 459 -18.68 -0.80 16.91
N ARG A 460 -18.48 0.44 17.39
CA ARG A 460 -18.95 1.68 16.73
C ARG A 460 -18.34 1.83 15.34
N THR A 461 -17.04 1.53 15.18
CA THR A 461 -16.36 1.53 13.89
C THR A 461 -17.05 0.58 12.90
N GLN A 462 -17.37 -0.65 13.31
CA GLN A 462 -18.07 -1.61 12.43
C GLN A 462 -19.53 -1.19 12.18
N ALA A 463 -20.22 -0.66 13.19
CA ALA A 463 -21.58 -0.14 13.05
C ALA A 463 -21.65 1.01 12.04
N MET A 464 -20.68 1.93 12.04
CA MET A 464 -20.58 3.02 11.04
C MET A 464 -20.34 2.50 9.62
N ILE A 465 -19.63 1.39 9.44
CA ILE A 465 -19.51 0.75 8.12
C ILE A 465 -20.86 0.19 7.67
N LEU A 466 -21.57 -0.49 8.58
CA LEU A 466 -22.87 -1.08 8.30
C LEU A 466 -23.98 -0.04 8.11
N ALA A 467 -23.89 1.10 8.78
CA ALA A 467 -24.78 2.26 8.66
C ALA A 467 -24.88 2.80 7.23
N GLU A 468 -23.87 2.55 6.38
CA GLU A 468 -23.89 2.93 4.97
C GLU A 468 -25.04 2.27 4.18
N HIS A 469 -25.59 1.16 4.66
CA HIS A 469 -26.77 0.51 4.05
C HIS A 469 -28.09 1.23 4.38
N PHE A 470 -28.06 2.17 5.33
CA PHE A 470 -29.20 2.95 5.79
C PHE A 470 -28.92 4.46 5.59
N ALA A 471 -28.13 4.81 4.58
CA ALA A 471 -27.68 6.18 4.32
C ALA A 471 -28.83 7.14 3.95
N ASP A 472 -29.97 6.60 3.53
CA ASP A 472 -31.23 7.30 3.26
C ASP A 472 -32.05 7.58 4.53
N GLN A 473 -31.68 7.00 5.68
CA GLN A 473 -32.41 7.15 6.93
C GLN A 473 -31.78 8.24 7.80
N ALA A 474 -32.50 9.35 7.96
CA ALA A 474 -32.00 10.53 8.66
C ALA A 474 -31.54 10.24 10.11
N GLU A 475 -32.27 9.41 10.85
CA GLU A 475 -31.91 9.03 12.22
C GLU A 475 -30.57 8.29 12.30
N VAL A 476 -30.28 7.39 11.36
CA VAL A 476 -29.01 6.65 11.31
C VAL A 476 -27.87 7.59 10.96
N THR A 477 -28.04 8.45 9.96
CA THR A 477 -27.00 9.42 9.59
C THR A 477 -26.71 10.41 10.72
N LYS A 478 -27.74 10.87 11.44
CA LYS A 478 -27.60 11.72 12.62
C LYS A 478 -26.78 11.02 13.70
N GLU A 479 -27.04 9.75 13.98
CA GLU A 479 -26.31 9.00 15.00
C GLU A 479 -24.86 8.68 14.59
N VAL A 480 -24.60 8.47 13.30
CA VAL A 480 -23.22 8.44 12.77
C VAL A 480 -22.53 9.76 13.08
N TYR A 481 -23.13 10.90 12.73
CA TYR A 481 -22.53 12.22 13.01
C TYR A 481 -22.31 12.49 14.50
N ALA A 482 -23.21 12.00 15.37
CA ALA A 482 -23.09 12.10 16.82
C ALA A 482 -21.84 11.37 17.38
N GLN A 483 -21.28 10.40 16.64
CA GLN A 483 -20.04 9.71 17.05
C GLN A 483 -18.85 10.67 17.18
N VAL A 484 -18.91 11.88 16.60
CA VAL A 484 -17.89 12.92 16.78
C VAL A 484 -17.70 13.34 18.23
N SER A 485 -18.68 13.07 19.11
CA SER A 485 -18.58 13.30 20.55
C SER A 485 -17.43 12.52 21.20
N HIS A 486 -17.06 11.37 20.64
CA HIS A 486 -15.98 10.52 21.14
C HIS A 486 -14.59 11.12 20.86
N SER A 487 -13.60 10.68 21.64
CA SER A 487 -12.19 11.07 21.50
C SER A 487 -11.33 10.00 20.82
N ASP A 488 -11.84 8.78 20.65
CA ASP A 488 -11.10 7.69 20.01
C ASP A 488 -10.83 8.02 18.53
N LYS A 489 -9.54 8.01 18.17
CA LYS A 489 -9.09 8.36 16.82
C LYS A 489 -9.62 7.41 15.74
N HIS A 490 -9.84 6.13 16.04
CA HIS A 490 -10.41 5.17 15.08
C HIS A 490 -11.90 5.43 14.85
N VAL A 491 -12.63 5.87 15.88
CA VAL A 491 -14.02 6.31 15.75
C VAL A 491 -14.09 7.56 14.87
N LEU A 492 -13.29 8.59 15.17
CA LEU A 492 -13.25 9.82 14.37
C LEU A 492 -12.82 9.57 12.91
N TYR A 493 -11.86 8.68 12.71
CA TYR A 493 -11.42 8.27 11.37
C TYR A 493 -12.53 7.59 10.59
N GLN A 494 -13.17 6.58 11.19
CA GLN A 494 -14.24 5.85 10.52
C GLN A 494 -15.48 6.72 10.31
N LEU A 495 -15.80 7.64 11.23
CA LEU A 495 -16.82 8.65 11.03
C LEU A 495 -16.58 9.43 9.74
N ALA A 496 -15.38 9.96 9.56
CA ALA A 496 -15.05 10.74 8.37
C ALA A 496 -15.10 9.88 7.08
N LEU A 497 -14.63 8.63 7.13
CA LEU A 497 -14.76 7.70 6.01
C LEU A 497 -16.23 7.41 5.66
N THR A 498 -17.06 7.06 6.64
CA THR A 498 -18.49 6.80 6.45
C THR A 498 -19.23 8.04 5.96
N ALA A 499 -18.97 9.21 6.53
CA ALA A 499 -19.57 10.47 6.12
C ALA A 499 -19.35 10.78 4.63
N SER A 500 -18.22 10.35 4.04
CA SER A 500 -17.97 10.50 2.59
C SER A 500 -18.97 9.73 1.69
N ARG A 501 -19.75 8.81 2.26
CA ARG A 501 -20.78 8.02 1.59
C ARG A 501 -22.20 8.41 1.98
N LEU A 502 -22.36 9.36 2.89
CA LEU A 502 -23.67 9.85 3.34
C LEU A 502 -24.06 11.15 2.60
N PRO A 503 -25.37 11.43 2.46
CA PRO A 503 -25.86 12.66 1.85
C PRO A 503 -25.30 13.93 2.50
N GLU A 504 -25.19 15.00 1.72
CA GLU A 504 -24.79 16.32 2.24
C GLU A 504 -25.85 16.88 3.20
N SER A 505 -25.38 17.43 4.33
CA SER A 505 -26.23 18.10 5.32
C SER A 505 -25.39 19.02 6.21
N ASP A 506 -26.01 19.96 6.90
CA ASP A 506 -25.29 20.83 7.84
C ASP A 506 -24.75 20.04 9.05
N SER A 507 -25.46 18.99 9.48
CA SER A 507 -24.96 18.06 10.51
C SER A 507 -23.69 17.34 10.08
N LYS A 508 -23.61 16.90 8.81
CA LYS A 508 -22.39 16.32 8.24
C LYS A 508 -21.24 17.31 8.29
N LYS A 509 -21.46 18.54 7.82
CA LYS A 509 -20.43 19.60 7.80
C LYS A 509 -19.91 19.89 9.21
N LEU A 510 -20.82 20.02 10.18
CA LEU A 510 -20.48 20.27 11.59
C LEU A 510 -19.67 19.12 12.19
N ALA A 511 -20.11 17.88 11.99
CA ALA A 511 -19.38 16.71 12.47
C ALA A 511 -17.99 16.59 11.85
N LEU A 512 -17.84 16.87 10.56
CA LEU A 512 -16.53 16.89 9.90
C LEU A 512 -15.63 18.03 10.43
N ALA A 513 -16.19 19.21 10.72
CA ALA A 513 -15.46 20.32 11.34
C ALA A 513 -14.91 19.92 12.73
N MET A 514 -15.77 19.33 13.55
CA MET A 514 -15.42 18.86 14.89
C MET A 514 -14.40 17.73 14.83
N ALA A 515 -14.57 16.76 13.92
CA ALA A 515 -13.61 15.67 13.72
C ALA A 515 -12.23 16.21 13.30
N LEU A 516 -12.18 17.21 12.42
CA LEU A 516 -10.94 17.88 12.04
C LEU A 516 -10.28 18.59 13.23
N GLY A 517 -11.07 19.29 14.04
CA GLY A 517 -10.59 19.92 15.28
C GLY A 517 -10.09 18.93 16.32
N LYS A 518 -10.65 17.71 16.36
CA LYS A 518 -10.22 16.61 17.26
C LYS A 518 -9.11 15.73 16.68
N ALA A 519 -8.76 15.90 15.41
CA ALA A 519 -7.76 15.06 14.74
C ALA A 519 -6.38 15.14 15.42
N GLY A 520 -6.04 16.28 16.05
CA GLY A 520 -4.78 16.47 16.76
C GLY A 520 -3.54 16.27 15.86
N GLY A 521 -3.67 16.61 14.56
CA GLY A 521 -2.62 16.38 13.56
C GLY A 521 -2.54 14.95 13.02
N ASP A 522 -3.48 14.04 13.35
CA ASP A 522 -3.53 12.72 12.71
C ASP A 522 -3.92 12.85 11.23
N ARG A 523 -2.92 12.67 10.37
CA ARG A 523 -3.05 12.83 8.92
C ARG A 523 -4.15 11.98 8.28
N TRP A 524 -4.54 10.86 8.90
CA TRP A 524 -5.56 9.97 8.33
C TRP A 524 -6.96 10.50 8.59
N ILE A 525 -7.20 11.02 9.79
CA ILE A 525 -8.45 11.72 10.12
C ILE A 525 -8.57 12.96 9.23
N GLU A 526 -7.52 13.78 9.16
CA GLU A 526 -7.51 14.98 8.31
C GLU A 526 -7.81 14.63 6.85
N ALA A 527 -7.13 13.63 6.28
CA ALA A 527 -7.38 13.19 4.91
C ALA A 527 -8.81 12.66 4.69
N ALA A 528 -9.33 11.85 5.62
CA ALA A 528 -10.69 11.35 5.52
C ALA A 528 -11.72 12.48 5.57
N VAL A 529 -11.49 13.51 6.40
CA VAL A 529 -12.34 14.71 6.42
C VAL A 529 -12.27 15.45 5.08
N MET A 530 -11.08 15.71 4.54
CA MET A 530 -10.93 16.38 3.23
C MET A 530 -11.64 15.61 2.10
N ASN A 531 -11.60 14.28 2.17
CA ASN A 531 -12.28 13.42 1.20
C ASN A 531 -13.81 13.38 1.38
N ALA A 532 -14.31 13.58 2.59
CA ALA A 532 -15.74 13.61 2.89
C ALA A 532 -16.38 14.99 2.70
N PHE A 533 -15.59 16.05 2.81
CA PHE A 533 -16.06 17.43 2.76
C PHE A 533 -16.01 17.97 1.32
N THR A 534 -17.14 17.91 0.63
CA THR A 534 -17.22 18.24 -0.82
C THR A 534 -17.87 19.58 -1.14
N ASP A 535 -18.42 20.29 -0.16
CA ASP A 535 -19.10 21.57 -0.37
C ASP A 535 -18.91 22.54 0.81
N ASP A 536 -19.18 23.82 0.59
CA ASP A 536 -19.04 24.90 1.59
C ASP A 536 -17.64 25.04 2.21
N LEU A 537 -16.60 24.87 1.38
CA LEU A 537 -15.21 25.00 1.84
C LEU A 537 -14.92 26.43 2.31
N GLY A 538 -15.51 27.44 1.66
CA GLY A 538 -15.29 28.83 2.03
C GLY A 538 -15.66 29.14 3.50
N ASN A 539 -16.83 28.71 3.97
CA ASN A 539 -17.24 28.93 5.36
C ASN A 539 -16.43 28.10 6.34
N MET A 540 -16.15 26.84 6.00
CA MET A 540 -15.30 25.99 6.83
C MET A 540 -13.90 26.59 6.99
N TRP A 541 -13.29 27.12 5.92
CA TRP A 541 -12.02 27.82 6.01
C TRP A 541 -12.09 29.00 7.00
N VAL A 542 -13.14 29.82 6.90
CA VAL A 542 -13.38 30.93 7.82
C VAL A 542 -13.52 30.45 9.27
N ALA A 543 -14.17 29.31 9.50
CA ALA A 543 -14.30 28.74 10.85
C ALA A 543 -12.98 28.18 11.40
N MET A 544 -12.15 27.55 10.55
CA MET A 544 -11.02 26.73 11.02
C MET A 544 -9.64 27.36 10.89
N HIS A 545 -9.46 28.44 10.12
CA HIS A 545 -8.12 29.00 9.85
C HIS A 545 -7.39 29.42 11.15
N GLY A 546 -8.14 29.89 12.15
CA GLY A 546 -7.66 30.29 13.46
C GLY A 546 -7.55 29.17 14.48
N ALA A 547 -8.13 28.00 14.22
CA ALA A 547 -8.16 26.90 15.17
C ALA A 547 -6.74 26.35 15.40
N PRO A 548 -6.23 26.31 16.65
CA PRO A 548 -4.89 25.81 16.95
C PRO A 548 -4.78 24.28 16.82
N THR A 549 -5.90 23.58 16.94
CA THR A 549 -5.96 22.11 16.88
C THR A 549 -5.89 21.55 15.46
N VAL A 550 -6.16 22.39 14.44
CA VAL A 550 -6.04 22.02 13.03
C VAL A 550 -4.61 22.26 12.57
N SER A 551 -3.95 21.20 12.06
CA SER A 551 -2.54 21.29 11.67
C SER A 551 -2.31 22.28 10.53
N ALA A 552 -1.09 22.84 10.48
CA ALA A 552 -0.68 23.70 9.37
C ALA A 552 -0.78 22.97 8.01
N ALA A 553 -0.48 21.66 8.00
CA ALA A 553 -0.59 20.81 6.81
C ALA A 553 -2.05 20.70 6.34
N ALA A 554 -3.00 20.45 7.25
CA ALA A 554 -4.43 20.41 6.93
C ALA A 554 -4.92 21.74 6.36
N LYS A 555 -4.52 22.88 6.95
CA LYS A 555 -4.87 24.22 6.44
C LYS A 555 -4.39 24.43 5.00
N ILE A 556 -3.16 24.00 4.71
CA ILE A 556 -2.59 24.07 3.36
C ILE A 556 -3.34 23.17 2.38
N GLU A 557 -3.63 21.91 2.74
CA GLU A 557 -4.38 21.01 1.87
C GLU A 557 -5.80 21.51 1.61
N PHE A 558 -6.45 22.11 2.62
CA PHE A 558 -7.77 22.69 2.46
C PHE A 558 -7.78 23.88 1.48
N LEU A 559 -6.78 24.76 1.54
CA LEU A 559 -6.63 25.85 0.57
C LEU A 559 -6.30 25.33 -0.83
N LYS A 560 -5.50 24.26 -0.95
CA LYS A 560 -5.31 23.58 -2.25
C LYS A 560 -6.63 23.05 -2.80
N LEU A 561 -7.48 22.53 -1.92
CA LEU A 561 -8.80 22.03 -2.31
C LEU A 561 -9.69 23.16 -2.85
N ILE A 562 -9.76 24.30 -2.14
CA ILE A 562 -10.44 25.52 -2.61
C ILE A 562 -9.86 25.96 -3.96
N GLY A 563 -8.54 26.06 -4.08
CA GLY A 563 -7.86 26.49 -5.30
C GLY A 563 -8.10 25.57 -6.50
N ARG A 564 -8.19 24.25 -6.28
CA ARG A 564 -8.51 23.26 -7.33
C ARG A 564 -9.98 23.29 -7.75
N ARG A 565 -10.89 23.60 -6.83
CA ARG A 565 -12.32 23.80 -7.15
C ARG A 565 -12.55 25.11 -7.90
N ASN A 566 -11.76 26.14 -7.57
CA ASN A 566 -11.76 27.44 -8.21
C ASN A 566 -13.17 28.07 -8.27
N ARG A 567 -13.93 27.95 -7.17
CA ARG A 567 -15.22 28.62 -7.02
C ARG A 567 -15.03 30.06 -6.53
N PRO A 568 -15.53 31.09 -7.22
CA PRO A 568 -15.25 32.49 -6.90
C PRO A 568 -15.54 32.88 -5.44
N GLU A 569 -16.65 32.42 -4.89
CA GLU A 569 -17.09 32.70 -3.53
C GLU A 569 -16.20 32.06 -2.45
N GLU A 570 -15.70 30.84 -2.70
CA GLU A 570 -14.80 30.15 -1.78
C GLU A 570 -13.41 30.79 -1.80
N VAL A 571 -12.92 31.12 -2.99
CA VAL A 571 -11.64 31.80 -3.19
C VAL A 571 -11.67 33.19 -2.55
N ALA A 572 -12.75 33.97 -2.74
CA ALA A 572 -12.89 35.29 -2.16
C ALA A 572 -12.83 35.24 -0.62
N LYS A 573 -13.54 34.30 0.02
CA LYS A 573 -13.47 34.09 1.48
C LYS A 573 -12.06 33.72 1.94
N ALA A 574 -11.39 32.82 1.22
CA ALA A 574 -10.03 32.42 1.55
C ALA A 574 -9.04 33.59 1.46
N VAL A 575 -9.10 34.36 0.37
CA VAL A 575 -8.27 35.56 0.17
C VAL A 575 -8.56 36.62 1.22
N LEU A 576 -9.83 36.85 1.58
CA LEU A 576 -10.20 37.84 2.60
C LEU A 576 -9.58 37.51 3.96
N VAL A 577 -9.60 36.24 4.36
CA VAL A 577 -8.93 35.77 5.59
C VAL A 577 -7.42 35.99 5.53
N ILE A 578 -6.80 35.71 4.38
CA ILE A 578 -5.35 35.93 4.19
C ILE A 578 -5.02 37.42 4.26
N ALA A 579 -5.81 38.27 3.59
CA ALA A 579 -5.60 39.72 3.51
C ALA A 579 -5.71 40.43 4.87
N ARG A 580 -6.52 39.90 5.80
CA ARG A 580 -6.68 40.43 7.16
C ARG A 580 -5.57 40.01 8.13
N ARG A 581 -4.55 39.27 7.67
CA ARG A 581 -3.45 38.80 8.50
C ARG A 581 -2.13 39.47 8.12
N PRO A 582 -1.19 39.60 9.06
CA PRO A 582 0.12 40.14 8.75
C PRO A 582 0.83 39.25 7.71
N PRO A 583 1.51 39.86 6.72
CA PRO A 583 2.40 39.14 5.82
C PRO A 583 3.47 38.35 6.59
N ASN A 584 3.49 37.02 6.43
CA ASN A 584 4.45 36.11 7.04
C ASN A 584 4.54 34.79 6.25
N ALA A 585 5.34 33.84 6.74
CA ALA A 585 5.59 32.59 6.04
C ALA A 585 4.30 31.78 5.86
N GLY A 586 3.43 31.81 6.86
CA GLY A 586 2.13 31.14 6.83
C GLY A 586 1.18 31.74 5.81
N THR A 587 1.00 33.06 5.78
CA THR A 587 0.10 33.73 4.82
C THR A 587 0.61 33.62 3.38
N ILE A 588 1.94 33.63 3.16
CA ILE A 588 2.55 33.33 1.85
C ILE A 588 2.26 31.87 1.45
N ALA A 589 2.45 30.92 2.35
CA ALA A 589 2.17 29.51 2.08
C ALA A 589 0.68 29.27 1.78
N TRP A 590 -0.22 29.95 2.47
CA TRP A 590 -1.67 29.92 2.23
C TRP A 590 -2.03 30.47 0.85
N MET A 591 -1.45 31.62 0.47
CA MET A 591 -1.65 32.19 -0.86
C MET A 591 -1.15 31.26 -1.97
N ASN A 592 0.03 30.65 -1.78
CA ASN A 592 0.58 29.67 -2.71
C ASN A 592 -0.29 28.40 -2.82
N ALA A 593 -0.94 27.98 -1.73
CA ALA A 593 -1.81 26.81 -1.71
C ALA A 593 -3.04 26.98 -2.62
N LEU A 594 -3.60 28.19 -2.72
CA LEU A 594 -4.69 28.52 -3.65
C LEU A 594 -4.25 28.44 -5.13
N GLY A 595 -2.95 28.44 -5.41
CA GLY A 595 -2.41 28.31 -6.76
C GLY A 595 -2.86 29.45 -7.69
N LYS A 596 -3.29 29.09 -8.90
CA LYS A 596 -3.72 30.06 -9.92
C LYS A 596 -5.07 30.73 -9.61
N ALA A 597 -5.88 30.13 -8.75
CA ALA A 597 -7.19 30.67 -8.37
C ALA A 597 -7.06 31.94 -7.51
N ALA A 598 -5.99 32.05 -6.74
CA ALA A 598 -5.76 33.20 -5.86
C ALA A 598 -5.78 34.51 -6.64
N SER A 599 -6.45 35.54 -6.11
CA SER A 599 -6.32 36.91 -6.61
C SER A 599 -5.00 37.55 -6.14
N ARG A 600 -4.62 38.67 -6.74
CA ARG A 600 -3.43 39.41 -6.32
C ARG A 600 -3.65 40.05 -4.96
N LEU A 601 -2.65 39.95 -4.08
CA LEU A 601 -2.60 40.69 -2.81
C LEU A 601 -1.31 41.51 -2.77
N PRO A 602 -1.34 42.79 -3.21
CA PRO A 602 -0.14 43.62 -3.34
C PRO A 602 0.70 43.72 -2.07
N GLY A 603 0.08 43.81 -0.90
CA GLY A 603 0.81 43.85 0.38
C GLY A 603 1.63 42.58 0.65
N LEU A 604 1.05 41.41 0.37
CA LEU A 604 1.74 40.11 0.54
C LEU A 604 2.80 39.89 -0.55
N GLU A 605 2.51 40.33 -1.78
CA GLU A 605 3.45 40.32 -2.92
C GLU A 605 4.67 41.21 -2.64
N LYS A 606 4.46 42.41 -2.08
CA LYS A 606 5.53 43.34 -1.68
C LYS A 606 6.39 42.76 -0.57
N GLU A 607 5.78 42.13 0.44
CA GLU A 607 6.54 41.46 1.50
C GLU A 607 7.38 40.30 0.97
N ALA A 608 6.80 39.44 0.12
CA ALA A 608 7.53 38.33 -0.50
C ALA A 608 8.71 38.81 -1.35
N LEU A 609 8.57 39.97 -2.02
CA LEU A 609 9.66 40.62 -2.74
C LEU A 609 10.74 41.12 -1.78
N HIS A 610 10.36 41.79 -0.69
CA HIS A 610 11.28 42.26 0.34
C HIS A 610 12.10 41.12 0.95
N TRP A 611 11.51 39.94 1.15
CA TRP A 611 12.22 38.79 1.69
C TRP A 611 13.40 38.34 0.81
N LEU A 612 13.29 38.48 -0.51
CA LEU A 612 14.39 38.15 -1.43
C LEU A 612 15.58 39.11 -1.29
N THR A 613 15.35 40.33 -0.78
CA THR A 613 16.41 41.34 -0.57
C THR A 613 17.05 41.26 0.82
N LEU A 614 16.50 40.46 1.74
CA LEU A 614 17.03 40.36 3.11
C LEU A 614 18.34 39.58 3.19
N PRO A 615 19.23 39.89 4.15
CA PRO A 615 20.46 39.13 4.39
C PRO A 615 20.26 37.63 4.63
N ALA A 616 21.31 36.85 4.29
CA ALA A 616 21.62 35.47 4.69
C ALA A 616 20.68 34.82 5.72
N ARG A 617 20.83 35.39 6.91
CA ARG A 617 20.43 34.87 8.21
C ARG A 617 18.97 35.10 8.57
N GLU A 618 18.26 35.96 7.85
CA GLU A 618 16.94 36.44 8.28
C GLU A 618 15.78 35.58 7.82
N LYS A 619 15.97 34.81 6.73
CA LYS A 619 14.95 33.92 6.17
C LYS A 619 15.57 32.59 5.81
N SER A 620 14.90 31.51 6.19
CA SER A 620 15.28 30.17 5.78
C SER A 620 15.13 29.97 4.28
N ASP A 621 15.87 29.02 3.72
CA ASP A 621 15.75 28.65 2.30
C ASP A 621 14.31 28.26 1.92
N ALA A 622 13.60 27.55 2.81
CA ALA A 622 12.22 27.13 2.59
C ALA A 622 11.25 28.33 2.49
N GLU A 623 11.43 29.33 3.33
CA GLU A 623 10.64 30.56 3.30
C GLU A 623 10.89 31.36 2.02
N LEU A 624 12.16 31.50 1.61
CA LEU A 624 12.52 32.19 0.38
C LEU A 624 11.95 31.48 -0.86
N ILE A 625 12.10 30.16 -0.94
CA ILE A 625 11.55 29.36 -2.06
C ILE A 625 10.03 29.51 -2.12
N SER A 626 9.34 29.59 -0.98
CA SER A 626 7.91 29.87 -0.94
C SER A 626 7.58 31.28 -1.44
N ALA A 627 8.34 32.30 -1.02
CA ALA A 627 8.16 33.69 -1.45
C ALA A 627 8.36 33.87 -2.97
N MET A 628 9.33 33.17 -3.58
CA MET A 628 9.58 33.24 -5.03
C MET A 628 8.34 32.93 -5.87
N LYS A 629 7.51 31.98 -5.43
CA LYS A 629 6.27 31.61 -6.15
C LYS A 629 5.27 32.76 -6.21
N LEU A 630 5.23 33.60 -5.18
CA LEU A 630 4.38 34.78 -5.14
C LEU A 630 5.02 35.95 -5.92
N VAL A 631 6.33 36.13 -5.83
CA VAL A 631 7.08 37.16 -6.58
C VAL A 631 6.94 37.00 -8.08
N VAL A 632 6.97 35.76 -8.60
CA VAL A 632 6.78 35.50 -10.04
C VAL A 632 5.46 36.08 -10.59
N ARG A 633 4.44 36.21 -9.75
CA ARG A 633 3.11 36.75 -10.14
C ARG A 633 3.13 38.26 -10.39
N GLN A 634 4.18 38.97 -9.97
CA GLN A 634 4.36 40.41 -10.20
C GLN A 634 4.91 40.73 -11.60
N GLY A 635 5.23 39.70 -12.39
CA GLY A 635 5.77 39.85 -13.73
C GLY A 635 7.29 39.92 -13.78
N TYR A 636 7.84 39.70 -14.97
CA TYR A 636 9.29 39.54 -15.18
C TYR A 636 10.10 40.76 -14.74
N GLY A 637 9.64 41.98 -15.03
CA GLY A 637 10.37 43.22 -14.72
C GLY A 637 10.63 43.43 -13.23
N VAL A 638 9.73 42.95 -12.36
CA VAL A 638 9.89 43.02 -10.90
C VAL A 638 10.58 41.77 -10.36
N ALA A 639 10.18 40.60 -10.83
CA ALA A 639 10.65 39.33 -10.30
C ALA A 639 12.10 39.03 -10.66
N ALA A 640 12.52 39.27 -11.90
CA ALA A 640 13.82 38.82 -12.39
C ALA A 640 15.00 39.47 -11.66
N PRO A 641 15.03 40.81 -11.43
CA PRO A 641 16.12 41.43 -10.66
C PRO A 641 16.24 40.88 -9.24
N ALA A 642 15.11 40.72 -8.53
CA ALA A 642 15.09 40.21 -7.16
C ALA A 642 15.51 38.74 -7.07
N LEU A 643 15.06 37.91 -8.02
CA LEU A 643 15.46 36.50 -8.10
C LEU A 643 16.96 36.36 -8.39
N LEU A 644 17.50 37.14 -9.32
CA LEU A 644 18.93 37.15 -9.64
C LEU A 644 19.78 37.61 -8.46
N ASP A 645 19.36 38.67 -7.77
CA ASP A 645 20.04 39.15 -6.57
C ASP A 645 20.05 38.08 -5.45
N ALA A 646 18.90 37.46 -5.19
CA ALA A 646 18.80 36.35 -4.24
C ALA A 646 19.75 35.20 -4.61
N ALA A 647 19.85 34.81 -5.89
CA ALA A 647 20.77 33.77 -6.33
C ALA A 647 22.26 34.14 -6.25
N ARG A 648 22.60 35.43 -6.28
CA ARG A 648 23.98 35.92 -6.12
C ARG A 648 24.39 36.01 -4.65
N ASN A 649 23.45 36.42 -3.80
CA ASN A 649 23.70 36.64 -2.37
C ASN A 649 23.49 35.38 -1.51
N ARG A 650 22.79 34.35 -2.01
CA ARG A 650 22.56 33.08 -1.31
C ARG A 650 23.46 31.96 -1.85
N LYS A 651 24.21 31.30 -0.97
CA LYS A 651 25.08 30.16 -1.31
C LYS A 651 24.33 28.82 -1.45
N SER A 652 23.06 28.75 -1.05
CA SER A 652 22.28 27.51 -1.08
C SER A 652 21.90 27.09 -2.50
N ASP A 653 22.27 25.87 -2.88
CA ASP A 653 21.87 25.26 -4.16
C ASP A 653 20.35 25.12 -4.28
N ALA A 654 19.63 24.86 -3.19
CA ALA A 654 18.17 24.73 -3.23
C ALA A 654 17.51 26.05 -3.65
N VAL A 655 17.97 27.17 -3.09
CA VAL A 655 17.49 28.52 -3.44
C VAL A 655 17.86 28.88 -4.88
N ARG A 656 19.10 28.61 -5.30
CA ARG A 656 19.55 28.94 -6.66
C ARG A 656 18.84 28.10 -7.73
N VAL A 657 18.57 26.82 -7.46
CA VAL A 657 17.73 25.98 -8.32
C VAL A 657 16.30 26.55 -8.39
N ALA A 658 15.71 26.93 -7.27
CA ALA A 658 14.37 27.52 -7.25
C ALA A 658 14.30 28.86 -8.00
N VAL A 659 15.35 29.68 -7.96
CA VAL A 659 15.48 30.89 -8.80
C VAL A 659 15.46 30.54 -10.28
N VAL A 660 16.28 29.57 -10.71
CA VAL A 660 16.33 29.13 -12.12
C VAL A 660 14.94 28.65 -12.57
N GLN A 661 14.28 27.83 -11.76
CA GLN A 661 12.92 27.36 -12.02
C GLN A 661 11.88 28.49 -12.06
N SER A 662 12.05 29.52 -11.24
CA SER A 662 11.16 30.68 -11.19
C SER A 662 11.35 31.57 -12.42
N LEU A 663 12.59 31.87 -12.81
CA LEU A 663 12.92 32.60 -14.03
C LEU A 663 12.44 31.85 -15.29
N ALA A 664 12.55 30.51 -15.28
CA ALA A 664 12.13 29.67 -16.40
C ALA A 664 10.63 29.75 -16.74
N GLN A 665 9.79 30.23 -15.80
CA GLN A 665 8.34 30.41 -16.03
C GLN A 665 8.04 31.61 -16.95
N PHE A 666 8.96 32.56 -17.07
CA PHE A 666 8.81 33.75 -17.90
C PHE A 666 9.12 33.48 -19.37
N GLN A 667 8.52 34.26 -20.26
CA GLN A 667 8.64 34.09 -21.71
C GLN A 667 9.57 35.10 -22.37
N GLN A 668 10.03 36.09 -21.61
CA GLN A 668 10.88 37.18 -22.08
C GLN A 668 12.21 36.64 -22.66
N PRO A 669 12.69 37.16 -23.81
CA PRO A 669 13.94 36.72 -24.43
C PRO A 669 15.17 36.81 -23.50
N GLN A 670 15.15 37.79 -22.59
CA GLN A 670 16.22 38.07 -21.63
C GLN A 670 16.42 36.98 -20.58
N VAL A 671 15.44 36.08 -20.40
CA VAL A 671 15.55 34.93 -19.46
C VAL A 671 16.80 34.09 -19.77
N GLY A 672 17.15 33.90 -21.05
CA GLY A 672 18.35 33.12 -21.43
C GLY A 672 19.64 33.75 -20.91
N SER A 673 19.82 35.06 -21.12
CA SER A 673 20.99 35.80 -20.62
C SER A 673 21.03 35.88 -19.10
N ASP A 674 19.88 36.03 -18.45
CA ASP A 674 19.79 36.09 -16.99
C ASP A 674 20.23 34.78 -16.34
N LEU A 675 19.75 33.64 -16.85
CA LEU A 675 20.17 32.32 -16.39
C LEU A 675 21.67 32.10 -16.59
N LEU A 676 22.22 32.51 -17.73
CA LEU A 676 23.65 32.43 -18.03
C LEU A 676 24.48 33.35 -17.12
N SER A 677 23.93 34.47 -16.64
CA SER A 677 24.62 35.34 -15.68
C SER A 677 24.94 34.64 -14.35
N LEU A 678 24.19 33.58 -14.00
CA LEU A 678 24.41 32.77 -12.80
C LEU A 678 25.48 31.67 -13.01
N TRP A 679 25.85 31.39 -14.27
CA TRP A 679 26.72 30.28 -14.67
C TRP A 679 28.12 30.28 -14.02
N PRO A 680 28.87 31.41 -13.98
CA PRO A 680 30.27 31.39 -13.56
C PRO A 680 30.48 30.87 -12.13
N LYS A 681 29.55 31.18 -11.22
CA LYS A 681 29.59 30.77 -9.80
C LYS A 681 28.63 29.61 -9.48
N ALA A 682 28.01 28.96 -10.48
CA ALA A 682 27.06 27.88 -10.27
C ALA A 682 27.75 26.55 -9.93
N SER A 683 27.19 25.82 -8.97
CA SER A 683 27.56 24.42 -8.69
C SER A 683 27.15 23.51 -9.85
N SER A 684 27.63 22.26 -9.86
CA SER A 684 27.22 21.26 -10.86
C SER A 684 25.70 21.07 -10.91
N ARG A 685 25.03 21.05 -9.75
CA ARG A 685 23.57 20.94 -9.64
C ARG A 685 22.84 22.14 -10.26
N VAL A 686 23.29 23.36 -9.97
CA VAL A 686 22.68 24.58 -10.50
C VAL A 686 22.93 24.70 -12.01
N ARG A 687 24.13 24.34 -12.50
CA ARG A 687 24.46 24.29 -13.93
C ARG A 687 23.54 23.33 -14.69
N ALA A 688 23.28 22.15 -14.14
CA ALA A 688 22.37 21.18 -14.73
C ALA A 688 20.95 21.75 -14.90
N GLU A 689 20.42 22.45 -13.90
CA GLU A 689 19.10 23.08 -13.97
C GLU A 689 19.07 24.24 -14.99
N ILE A 690 20.11 25.07 -15.04
CA ILE A 690 20.25 26.15 -16.05
C ILE A 690 20.22 25.55 -17.45
N MET A 691 21.00 24.49 -17.69
CA MET A 691 21.03 23.80 -18.98
C MET A 691 19.68 23.20 -19.36
N ALA A 692 19.02 22.52 -18.42
CA ALA A 692 17.69 21.96 -18.64
C ALA A 692 16.69 23.05 -19.04
N SER A 693 16.78 24.24 -18.44
CA SER A 693 15.92 25.39 -18.78
C SER A 693 16.25 26.03 -20.13
N LEU A 694 17.53 26.18 -20.47
CA LEU A 694 17.98 26.85 -21.71
C LEU A 694 17.58 26.10 -22.97
N VAL A 695 17.54 24.76 -22.95
CA VAL A 695 17.21 23.95 -24.13
C VAL A 695 15.71 23.80 -24.39
N THR A 696 14.85 24.41 -23.57
CA THR A 696 13.39 24.29 -23.71
C THR A 696 12.76 25.21 -24.77
N ARG A 697 13.46 26.28 -25.18
CA ARG A 697 12.89 27.32 -26.07
C ARG A 697 13.93 27.86 -27.07
N PRO A 698 13.52 28.20 -28.31
CA PRO A 698 14.43 28.73 -29.34
C PRO A 698 15.25 29.95 -28.90
N GLU A 699 14.60 30.96 -28.31
CA GLU A 699 15.25 32.19 -27.82
C GLU A 699 16.40 31.89 -26.84
N ARG A 700 16.19 30.90 -25.97
CA ARG A 700 17.14 30.49 -24.93
C ARG A 700 18.27 29.63 -25.50
N VAL A 701 17.96 28.80 -26.50
CA VAL A 701 18.96 28.05 -27.27
C VAL A 701 19.90 29.03 -27.99
N THR A 702 19.38 30.10 -28.59
CA THR A 702 20.20 31.15 -29.20
C THR A 702 21.19 31.76 -28.19
N ALA A 703 20.72 32.06 -26.98
CA ALA A 703 21.57 32.58 -25.89
C ALA A 703 22.65 31.58 -25.46
N LEU A 704 22.29 30.29 -25.33
CA LEU A 704 23.24 29.22 -25.00
C LEU A 704 24.32 29.05 -26.08
N LEU A 705 23.93 29.01 -27.35
CA LEU A 705 24.87 28.90 -28.47
C LEU A 705 25.83 30.09 -28.51
N LYS A 706 25.32 31.30 -28.28
CA LYS A 706 26.16 32.51 -28.16
C LYS A 706 27.14 32.38 -26.99
N ALA A 707 26.70 31.89 -25.84
CA ALA A 707 27.56 31.69 -24.66
C ALA A 707 28.65 30.62 -24.88
N LEU A 708 28.38 29.60 -25.70
CA LEU A 708 29.37 28.60 -26.11
C LEU A 708 30.39 29.19 -27.10
N GLU A 709 29.93 30.00 -28.05
CA GLU A 709 30.78 30.71 -29.02
C GLU A 709 31.72 31.70 -28.32
N THR A 710 31.22 32.44 -27.33
CA THR A 710 32.00 33.38 -26.52
C THR A 710 32.72 32.75 -25.34
N LYS A 711 32.69 31.41 -25.21
CA LYS A 711 33.35 30.63 -24.15
C LYS A 711 32.92 30.97 -22.71
N VAL A 712 31.76 31.60 -22.52
CA VAL A 712 31.12 31.77 -21.20
C VAL A 712 30.70 30.41 -20.62
N VAL A 713 30.27 29.50 -21.49
CA VAL A 713 30.04 28.09 -21.19
C VAL A 713 31.13 27.28 -21.89
N ALA A 714 31.81 26.40 -21.16
CA ALA A 714 32.79 25.51 -21.79
C ALA A 714 32.07 24.37 -22.52
N LYS A 715 32.62 23.94 -23.66
CA LYS A 715 32.11 22.77 -24.39
C LYS A 715 32.06 21.51 -23.53
N ALA A 716 33.04 21.35 -22.63
CA ALA A 716 33.11 20.24 -21.70
C ALA A 716 31.97 20.21 -20.65
N ASP A 717 31.31 21.34 -20.40
CA ASP A 717 30.16 21.40 -19.50
C ASP A 717 28.85 20.91 -20.16
N ILE A 718 28.86 20.65 -21.48
CA ILE A 718 27.69 20.15 -22.21
C ILE A 718 27.63 18.63 -22.13
N SER A 719 26.62 18.12 -21.42
CA SER A 719 26.36 16.69 -21.35
C SER A 719 25.93 16.11 -22.70
N ALA A 720 26.14 14.80 -22.89
CA ALA A 720 25.73 14.11 -24.12
C ALA A 720 24.21 14.22 -24.39
N SER A 721 23.37 14.20 -23.35
CA SER A 721 21.92 14.36 -23.50
C SER A 721 21.55 15.77 -23.95
N THR A 722 22.17 16.80 -23.37
CA THR A 722 21.98 18.19 -23.79
C THR A 722 22.42 18.40 -25.24
N LEU A 723 23.57 17.85 -25.63
CA LEU A 723 24.08 17.93 -27.00
C LEU A 723 23.12 17.25 -28.00
N ASN A 724 22.55 16.09 -27.64
CA ASN A 724 21.56 15.42 -28.47
C ASN A 724 20.28 16.27 -28.63
N THR A 725 19.80 16.89 -27.55
CA THR A 725 18.65 17.82 -27.61
C THR A 725 18.94 19.04 -28.50
N LEU A 726 20.18 19.56 -28.48
CA LEU A 726 20.61 20.66 -29.35
C LEU A 726 20.71 20.23 -30.84
N ARG A 727 21.19 19.01 -31.11
CA ARG A 727 21.23 18.43 -32.47
C ARG A 727 19.84 18.10 -33.01
N ALA A 728 18.88 17.83 -32.13
CA ALA A 728 17.49 17.54 -32.49
C ALA A 728 16.61 18.79 -32.67
N GLN A 729 17.18 20.01 -32.57
CA GLN A 729 16.42 21.24 -32.80
C GLN A 729 15.91 21.31 -34.24
N LYS A 730 14.65 21.72 -34.42
CA LYS A 730 14.02 21.83 -35.75
C LYS A 730 14.70 22.89 -36.63
N ASP A 731 15.18 23.96 -36.02
CA ASP A 731 15.85 25.07 -36.69
C ASP A 731 17.19 24.64 -37.33
N ASN A 732 17.32 24.83 -38.65
CA ASN A 732 18.51 24.48 -39.42
C ASN A 732 19.74 25.33 -39.01
N GLY A 733 19.52 26.59 -38.64
CA GLY A 733 20.57 27.51 -38.19
C GLY A 733 21.18 27.08 -36.85
N PHE A 734 20.36 26.63 -35.90
CA PHE A 734 20.84 26.06 -34.65
C PHE A 734 21.68 24.80 -34.88
N ARG A 735 21.20 23.87 -35.72
CA ARG A 735 21.94 22.65 -36.04
C ARG A 735 23.30 22.93 -36.68
N SER A 736 23.36 23.92 -37.58
CA SER A 736 24.62 24.37 -38.19
C SER A 736 25.60 24.91 -37.15
N ARG A 737 25.14 25.80 -36.26
CA ARG A 737 25.95 26.35 -35.17
C ARG A 737 26.45 25.27 -34.20
N VAL A 738 25.59 24.31 -33.84
CA VAL A 738 25.96 23.16 -33.00
C VAL A 738 27.03 22.30 -33.68
N THR A 739 26.88 22.03 -34.98
CA THR A 739 27.86 21.28 -35.79
C THR A 739 29.21 22.00 -35.84
N LYS A 740 29.20 23.34 -35.99
CA LYS A 740 30.42 24.15 -35.95
C LYS A 740 31.11 24.10 -34.58
N LEU A 741 30.36 24.02 -33.49
CA LEU A 741 30.90 24.00 -32.13
C LEU A 741 31.37 22.60 -31.69
N PHE A 742 30.65 21.53 -32.02
CA PHE A 742 30.89 20.18 -31.48
C PHE A 742 31.20 19.13 -32.55
N GLY A 743 31.30 19.51 -33.82
CA GLY A 743 31.37 18.58 -34.93
C GLY A 743 30.01 17.95 -35.27
N ALA A 744 29.95 17.34 -36.44
CA ALA A 744 28.80 16.56 -36.86
C ALA A 744 28.54 15.43 -35.85
N PRO A 745 27.28 15.00 -35.66
CA PRO A 745 27.02 13.78 -34.90
C PRO A 745 27.86 12.64 -35.47
N GLU A 746 28.59 11.93 -34.61
CA GLU A 746 29.18 10.66 -35.00
C GLU A 746 28.09 9.78 -35.57
N LYS A 747 28.33 9.18 -36.75
CA LYS A 747 27.39 8.23 -37.34
C LYS A 747 27.20 7.11 -36.32
N THR A 748 26.03 7.05 -35.70
CA THR A 748 25.69 5.96 -34.79
C THR A 748 25.74 4.68 -35.59
N LYS A 749 26.69 3.80 -35.27
CA LYS A 749 26.76 2.47 -35.87
C LYS A 749 25.40 1.80 -35.67
N THR A 750 24.81 1.27 -36.73
CA THR A 750 23.58 0.50 -36.60
C THR A 750 23.82 -0.66 -35.65
N ARG A 751 22.76 -1.19 -35.02
CA ARG A 751 22.85 -2.40 -34.19
C ARG A 751 23.60 -3.51 -34.94
N GLN A 752 23.41 -3.60 -36.26
CA GLN A 752 24.12 -4.52 -37.13
C GLN A 752 25.61 -4.21 -37.28
N GLN A 753 26.01 -2.95 -37.43
CA GLN A 753 27.42 -2.55 -37.51
C GLN A 753 28.16 -2.78 -36.19
N VAL A 754 27.50 -2.59 -35.05
CA VAL A 754 28.07 -2.93 -33.73
C VAL A 754 28.16 -4.44 -33.55
N ILE A 755 27.17 -5.21 -34.02
CA ILE A 755 27.21 -6.69 -34.00
C ILE A 755 28.36 -7.20 -34.88
N ASN A 756 28.56 -6.63 -36.07
CA ASN A 756 29.59 -7.07 -37.01
C ASN A 756 31.03 -6.75 -36.54
N GLU A 757 31.22 -5.79 -35.63
CA GLU A 757 32.54 -5.50 -35.02
C GLU A 757 32.87 -6.41 -33.82
N TYR A 758 31.87 -7.08 -33.25
CA TYR A 758 32.02 -7.97 -32.08
C TYR A 758 31.91 -9.46 -32.43
N LEU A 759 31.73 -9.78 -33.72
CA LEU A 759 31.91 -11.14 -34.23
C LEU A 759 33.34 -11.26 -34.78
N PRO A 760 34.06 -12.36 -34.48
CA PRO A 760 35.45 -12.56 -34.91
C PRO A 760 35.61 -12.59 -36.43
#